data_AF-A0A9N9CCA8-F1
#
_entry.id   AF-A0A9N9CCA8-F1
#
_cell.length_a   1.000
_cell.length_b   1.000
_cell.length_c   1.000
_cell.angle_alpha   90.00
_cell.angle_beta   90.00
_cell.angle_gamma   90.00
#
_symmetry.space_group_name_H-M   'P 1'
#
loop_
_entity.id
_entity.type
_entity.pdbx_description
1 polymer ?
#
loop_
_entity_poly.entity_id
_entity_poly.type
_entity_poly.pdbx_seq_one_letter_code
_entity_poly.pdbx_strand_id
1 'polypeptide(L)'
;MDIDEEVDIWYQVEGRASALIEGFTGQFVNALLEEIVVKEKLQVAASTLQPFVKKQNSDEKKSLRELEDELCRSQTLNFKDLVTKHDIWRRNPIIIRLPAGTSATPIKMKIEDAFPNGLPYKGPSSLLYTVGLNWKYQLHPDLKRLLRRHLKAHYEHYNQKQFDKTNIPLFLFLSGAGTGKSRNGSEFHQTALSCLQEEDYELRERINKAWVFHVSFENGTSILPNDESSAYRAVGNRMLLQLLANDTSDMQLADIIDNYEQPDPWQVLRLVAKFKSMSLKEEATVILVVDGLQTVMKTPADGHEAGSDFYQTLTNIADLALKGAFLIPCCTATVTNPVDDALKYTHWNHVVLPMATLESPEIYQNGIWKKVFDEDDHLIKILVSDCGGHGRALESLQEVLQENDIKSANVDLLMNNLYEKLHNRYSEAVKISTREAQAIARAALTHTKLEFNEIVPGTDRLPYKLAIPGLVRYYQPGSGTSGYFDLPYIWIWIMSYKPNEDRDMLLTNWHFCDYGEHQSKMDSRYPPGSQFWQHFEHFAATFRCLKSKVLDEGGLTNISTVHAGARLNGDAQFINHHLELEVSSYQQDTKSASYPSNMPWNIACEYETVDISQGRHCILNGTSAPNGDSFLCLDSTPAMNEVHQCKLLKSTSITEADYLTERAKSASANDFFILYTTKRNVDVNLPNLSAIVDGSNWKDYFGPFAGRAFIFANEGVLNINNCSRTDLIRMRNIGEGKADTILKERSKRKFDSVEDARSRTTGIGMNTFKQFRYC
;
A
#
# COMPACT_ATOMS: atom_id res chain seq x y z
N MET A 1 73.87 19.99 -6.23
CA MET A 1 72.92 18.88 -6.32
C MET A 1 71.57 19.54 -6.26
N ASP A 2 70.80 19.46 -7.35
CA ASP A 2 69.54 20.21 -7.57
C ASP A 2 68.49 19.86 -6.50
N ILE A 3 67.91 20.87 -5.83
CA ILE A 3 66.92 20.67 -4.74
C ILE A 3 65.72 21.63 -4.88
N ASP A 4 65.19 21.80 -6.09
CA ASP A 4 63.90 22.47 -6.32
C ASP A 4 63.00 21.61 -7.23
N GLU A 5 62.82 20.34 -6.86
CA GLU A 5 61.78 19.51 -7.49
C GLU A 5 60.51 19.57 -6.64
N GLU A 6 59.49 20.25 -7.18
CA GLU A 6 58.12 20.24 -6.68
C GLU A 6 57.59 18.81 -6.55
N VAL A 7 56.96 18.49 -5.41
CA VAL A 7 56.35 17.18 -5.16
C VAL A 7 54.92 17.31 -4.61
N ASP A 8 54.01 16.51 -5.14
CA ASP A 8 52.65 16.41 -4.63
C ASP A 8 52.59 15.48 -3.42
N ILE A 9 52.03 15.95 -2.31
CA ILE A 9 52.00 15.22 -1.05
C ILE A 9 50.55 15.04 -0.58
N TRP A 10 50.11 13.77 -0.52
CA TRP A 10 48.86 13.40 0.14
C TRP A 10 49.06 13.27 1.64
N TYR A 11 48.24 13.95 2.43
CA TYR A 11 48.21 13.88 3.89
C TYR A 11 46.79 13.71 4.40
N GLN A 12 46.64 13.25 5.63
CA GLN A 12 45.37 13.12 6.33
C GLN A 12 45.55 13.49 7.80
N VAL A 13 44.87 14.53 8.24
CA VAL A 13 44.77 14.85 9.66
C VAL A 13 43.78 13.89 10.33
N GLU A 14 44.13 13.40 11.51
CA GLU A 14 43.28 12.53 12.31
C GLU A 14 41.87 13.14 12.48
N GLY A 15 40.84 12.38 12.12
CA GLY A 15 39.45 12.85 12.10
C GLY A 15 39.03 13.67 10.86
N ARG A 16 39.87 13.78 9.83
CA ARG A 16 39.57 14.46 8.55
C ARG A 16 39.80 13.56 7.33
N ALA A 17 39.28 13.97 6.17
CA ALA A 17 39.55 13.31 4.90
C ALA A 17 40.97 13.60 4.38
N SER A 18 41.49 12.74 3.49
CA SER A 18 42.79 12.96 2.85
C SER A 18 42.76 14.21 1.95
N ALA A 19 43.82 15.02 2.01
CA ALA A 19 44.01 16.22 1.22
C ALA A 19 45.39 16.19 0.51
N LEU A 20 45.54 17.02 -0.51
CA LEU A 20 46.73 17.10 -1.34
C LEU A 20 47.40 18.47 -1.16
N ILE A 21 48.71 18.50 -0.94
CA ILE A 21 49.54 19.69 -1.19
C ILE A 21 50.15 19.52 -2.58
N GLU A 22 49.87 20.46 -3.47
CA GLU A 22 50.40 20.46 -4.84
C GLU A 22 51.71 21.24 -4.87
N GLY A 23 52.74 20.67 -5.49
CA GLY A 23 54.03 21.33 -5.69
C GLY A 23 54.75 21.75 -4.41
N PHE A 24 54.75 20.90 -3.38
CA PHE A 24 55.49 21.16 -2.14
C PHE A 24 57.00 21.27 -2.41
N THR A 25 57.63 22.36 -1.95
CA THR A 25 59.08 22.62 -2.11
C THR A 25 59.84 22.66 -0.78
N GLY A 26 59.15 22.41 0.33
CA GLY A 26 59.77 22.45 1.66
C GLY A 26 60.79 21.32 1.87
N GLN A 27 61.88 21.62 2.56
CA GLN A 27 62.98 20.68 2.78
C GLN A 27 62.94 19.97 4.14
N PHE A 28 62.03 20.39 5.02
CA PHE A 28 61.92 19.90 6.40
C PHE A 28 60.50 19.46 6.74
N VAL A 29 60.37 18.48 7.63
CA VAL A 29 59.07 18.02 8.16
C VAL A 29 58.30 19.18 8.78
N ASN A 30 58.98 20.12 9.44
CA ASN A 30 58.31 21.28 10.02
C ASN A 30 57.69 22.22 8.97
N ALA A 31 58.31 22.37 7.79
CA ALA A 31 57.74 23.17 6.70
C ALA A 31 56.46 22.51 6.14
N LEU A 32 56.45 21.18 6.01
CA LEU A 32 55.26 20.42 5.62
C LEU A 32 54.13 20.62 6.65
N LEU A 33 54.46 20.53 7.95
CA LEU A 33 53.50 20.70 9.02
C LEU A 33 52.95 22.13 9.11
N GLU A 34 53.78 23.16 8.87
CA GLU A 34 53.34 24.56 8.81
C GLU A 34 52.35 24.78 7.67
N GLU A 35 52.61 24.21 6.49
CA GLU A 35 51.69 24.30 5.36
C GLU A 35 50.37 23.56 5.65
N ILE A 36 50.43 22.39 6.28
CA ILE A 36 49.23 21.68 6.74
C ILE A 36 48.46 22.52 7.76
N VAL A 37 49.11 23.15 8.74
CA VAL A 37 48.43 24.03 9.72
C VAL A 37 47.70 25.17 9.03
N VAL A 38 48.33 25.82 8.05
CA VAL A 38 47.70 26.92 7.29
C VAL A 38 46.54 26.41 6.44
N LYS A 39 46.74 25.32 5.69
CA LYS A 39 45.75 24.76 4.76
C LYS A 39 44.53 24.21 5.49
N GLU A 40 44.75 23.53 6.62
CA GLU A 40 43.71 22.92 7.46
C GLU A 40 43.15 23.86 8.52
N LYS A 41 43.68 25.09 8.63
CA LYS A 41 43.31 26.09 9.64
C LYS A 41 43.36 25.55 11.07
N LEU A 42 44.41 24.79 11.39
CA LEU A 42 44.56 24.15 12.70
C LEU A 42 44.91 25.19 13.78
N GLN A 43 44.23 25.15 14.92
CA GLN A 43 44.50 26.01 16.09
C GLN A 43 45.58 25.41 17.01
N VAL A 44 46.59 24.76 16.42
CA VAL A 44 47.71 24.14 17.13
C VAL A 44 49.01 24.49 16.40
N ALA A 45 50.11 24.58 17.15
CA ALA A 45 51.42 24.82 16.55
C ALA A 45 51.88 23.61 15.74
N ALA A 46 52.49 23.83 14.56
CA ALA A 46 53.02 22.77 13.71
C ALA A 46 53.98 21.82 14.46
N SER A 47 54.74 22.35 15.43
CA SER A 47 55.63 21.58 16.32
C SER A 47 54.93 20.51 17.17
N THR A 48 53.63 20.68 17.43
CA THR A 48 52.82 19.75 18.26
C THR A 48 52.18 18.63 17.45
N LEU A 49 52.19 18.73 16.12
CA LEU A 49 51.67 17.70 15.23
C LEU A 49 52.62 16.51 15.14
N GLN A 50 52.06 15.32 15.09
CA GLN A 50 52.80 14.06 14.96
C GLN A 50 52.57 13.43 13.58
N PRO A 51 53.52 13.60 12.63
CA PRO A 51 53.41 13.05 11.28
C PRO A 51 53.95 11.61 11.19
N PHE A 52 53.19 10.73 10.55
CA PHE A 52 53.51 9.32 10.35
C PHE A 52 53.35 8.90 8.89
N VAL A 53 54.24 8.03 8.43
CA VAL A 53 54.11 7.33 7.14
C VAL A 53 53.98 5.83 7.36
N LYS A 54 53.25 5.17 6.46
CA LYS A 54 53.01 3.73 6.46
C LYS A 54 53.35 3.19 5.07
N LYS A 55 54.00 2.03 4.97
CA LYS A 55 54.12 1.32 3.69
C LYS A 55 52.79 0.64 3.37
N GLN A 56 52.32 0.69 2.13
CA GLN A 56 51.02 0.18 1.69
C GLN A 56 50.65 -1.21 2.26
N ASN A 57 51.62 -2.13 2.37
CA ASN A 57 51.42 -3.51 2.81
C ASN A 57 51.92 -3.81 4.26
N SER A 58 52.15 -2.80 5.10
CA SER A 58 52.61 -3.00 6.49
C SER A 58 51.93 -2.04 7.44
N ASP A 59 51.34 -2.53 8.53
CA ASP A 59 50.72 -1.71 9.60
C ASP A 59 51.71 -0.91 10.46
N GLU A 60 53.01 -1.10 10.23
CA GLU A 60 54.05 -0.35 10.90
C GLU A 60 54.05 1.12 10.43
N LYS A 61 53.83 2.02 11.40
CA LYS A 61 53.90 3.47 11.20
C LYS A 61 55.27 3.97 11.63
N LYS A 62 55.94 4.72 10.76
CA LYS A 62 57.19 5.39 11.09
C LYS A 62 56.98 6.89 11.22
N SER A 63 57.52 7.50 12.28
CA SER A 63 57.45 8.94 12.48
C SER A 63 58.32 9.65 11.44
N LEU A 64 57.78 10.70 10.82
CA LEU A 64 58.57 11.51 9.89
C LEU A 64 59.66 12.31 10.61
N ARG A 65 59.43 12.70 11.87
CA ARG A 65 60.45 13.36 12.70
C ARG A 65 61.63 12.42 12.99
N GLU A 66 61.35 11.16 13.31
CA GLU A 66 62.41 10.16 13.53
C GLU A 66 63.19 9.87 12.24
N LEU A 67 62.51 9.83 11.10
CA LEU A 67 63.16 9.70 9.79
C LEU A 67 64.06 10.89 9.46
N GLU A 68 63.66 12.10 9.85
CA GLU A 68 64.46 13.31 9.69
C GLU A 68 65.67 13.33 10.65
N ASP A 69 65.48 12.89 11.90
CA ASP A 69 66.53 12.80 12.92
C ASP A 69 67.58 11.70 12.62
N GLU A 70 67.21 10.65 11.89
CA GLU A 70 68.11 9.58 11.43
C GLU A 70 69.11 10.05 10.34
N LEU A 71 68.93 11.24 9.78
CA LEU A 71 69.79 11.81 8.73
C LEU A 71 71.01 12.52 9.35
N CYS A 72 72.17 12.42 8.70
CA CYS A 72 73.37 13.17 9.11
C CYS A 72 73.12 14.69 8.99
N ARG A 73 73.80 15.52 9.80
CA ARG A 73 73.64 17.00 9.89
C ARG A 73 73.73 17.79 8.56
N SER A 74 74.09 17.15 7.45
CA SER A 74 74.21 17.75 6.11
C SER A 74 73.21 17.19 5.08
N GLN A 75 72.21 16.42 5.51
CA GLN A 75 71.17 15.80 4.66
C GLN A 75 69.78 16.32 5.03
N THR A 76 68.92 16.51 4.03
CA THR A 76 67.50 16.88 4.20
C THR A 76 66.62 15.71 3.77
N LEU A 77 65.38 15.66 4.29
CA LEU A 77 64.43 14.62 3.93
C LEU A 77 63.93 14.86 2.50
N ASN A 78 64.28 13.98 1.56
CA ASN A 78 63.76 14.06 0.19
C ASN A 78 62.31 13.55 0.15
N PHE A 79 61.35 14.48 0.06
CA PHE A 79 59.93 14.14 0.03
C PHE A 79 59.50 13.38 -1.23
N LYS A 80 60.18 13.54 -2.37
CA LYS A 80 59.92 12.75 -3.59
C LYS A 80 60.31 11.28 -3.39
N ASP A 81 61.46 11.04 -2.77
CA ASP A 81 61.87 9.69 -2.38
C ASP A 81 60.92 9.11 -1.32
N LEU A 82 60.45 9.93 -0.38
CA LEU A 82 59.49 9.53 0.64
C LEU A 82 58.16 9.07 0.00
N VAL A 83 57.60 9.88 -0.92
CA VAL A 83 56.37 9.57 -1.66
C VAL A 83 56.52 8.25 -2.42
N THR A 84 57.65 8.07 -3.10
CA THR A 84 57.92 6.86 -3.89
C THR A 84 58.15 5.63 -3.02
N LYS A 85 58.93 5.75 -1.94
CA LYS A 85 59.33 4.63 -1.07
C LYS A 85 58.21 4.13 -0.16
N HIS A 86 57.30 5.03 0.23
CA HIS A 86 56.17 4.70 1.10
C HIS A 86 54.85 4.54 0.34
N ASP A 87 54.85 4.68 -0.99
CA ASP A 87 53.65 4.67 -1.84
C ASP A 87 52.61 5.64 -1.28
N ILE A 88 52.94 6.93 -1.25
CA ILE A 88 52.07 7.98 -0.70
C ILE A 88 51.10 8.45 -1.79
N TRP A 89 49.82 8.25 -1.55
CA TRP A 89 48.73 8.69 -2.44
C TRP A 89 47.42 8.81 -1.65
N ARG A 90 46.32 9.17 -2.32
CA ARG A 90 45.01 9.43 -1.67
C ARG A 90 44.56 8.34 -0.67
N ARG A 91 44.82 7.06 -0.96
CA ARG A 91 44.45 5.91 -0.12
C ARG A 91 45.52 5.47 0.89
N ASN A 92 46.73 6.01 0.80
CA ASN A 92 47.81 5.79 1.76
C ASN A 92 48.55 7.12 2.04
N PRO A 93 47.89 8.10 2.68
CA PRO A 93 48.45 9.43 2.92
C PRO A 93 49.44 9.46 4.09
N ILE A 94 50.18 10.55 4.23
CA ILE A 94 50.88 10.89 5.48
C ILE A 94 49.83 11.16 6.57
N ILE A 95 49.88 10.42 7.67
CA ILE A 95 48.93 10.54 8.78
C ILE A 95 49.43 11.59 9.76
N ILE A 96 48.63 12.62 10.04
CA ILE A 96 48.94 13.68 11.00
C ILE A 96 48.07 13.49 12.24
N ARG A 97 48.66 13.10 13.37
CA ARG A 97 47.95 13.00 14.65
C ARG A 97 47.98 14.32 15.40
N LEU A 98 46.87 14.61 16.08
CA LEU A 98 46.73 15.79 16.91
C LEU A 98 47.17 15.52 18.36
N PRO A 99 47.53 16.56 19.13
CA PRO A 99 47.80 16.42 20.55
C PRO A 99 46.63 15.80 21.33
N ALA A 100 46.94 15.07 22.41
CA ALA A 100 45.91 14.51 23.28
C ALA A 100 45.04 15.63 23.89
N GLY A 101 43.72 15.54 23.70
CA GLY A 101 42.74 16.52 24.21
C GLY A 101 42.23 17.54 23.17
N THR A 102 42.77 17.55 21.95
CA THR A 102 42.20 18.32 20.83
C THR A 102 41.24 17.47 20.01
N SER A 103 39.93 17.73 20.09
CA SER A 103 38.97 17.11 19.17
C SER A 103 39.05 17.81 17.81
N ALA A 104 39.47 17.08 16.77
CA ALA A 104 39.16 17.46 15.39
C ALA A 104 37.68 17.23 15.13
N THR A 105 36.82 18.11 15.64
CA THR A 105 35.52 18.27 15.01
C THR A 105 35.81 18.86 13.62
N PRO A 106 35.44 18.19 12.52
CA PRO A 106 35.59 18.78 11.19
C PRO A 106 34.88 20.13 11.19
N ILE A 107 35.57 21.18 10.75
CA ILE A 107 34.97 22.50 10.62
C ILE A 107 34.00 22.41 9.44
N LYS A 108 32.73 22.16 9.76
CA LYS A 108 31.65 22.15 8.78
C LYS A 108 31.52 23.56 8.20
N MET A 109 31.41 23.66 6.88
CA MET A 109 31.31 24.95 6.20
C MET A 109 29.84 25.40 6.13
N LYS A 110 29.58 26.68 6.34
CA LYS A 110 28.26 27.24 6.03
C LYS A 110 28.02 27.19 4.53
N ILE A 111 26.80 26.86 4.13
CA ILE A 111 26.47 26.67 2.71
C ILE A 111 26.57 27.99 1.93
N GLU A 112 26.37 29.13 2.58
CA GLU A 112 26.55 30.45 1.98
C GLU A 112 28.02 30.79 1.69
N ASP A 113 28.94 30.28 2.50
CA ASP A 113 30.38 30.44 2.33
C ASP A 113 30.93 29.46 1.29
N ALA A 114 30.39 28.24 1.26
CA ALA A 114 30.72 27.24 0.25
C ALA A 114 30.24 27.62 -1.15
N PHE A 115 29.11 28.31 -1.23
CA PHE A 115 28.46 28.69 -2.49
C PHE A 115 28.22 30.21 -2.54
N PRO A 116 29.28 31.03 -2.60
CA PRO A 116 29.17 32.48 -2.50
C PRO A 116 28.41 33.08 -3.69
N ASN A 117 28.31 32.39 -4.83
CA ASN A 117 27.53 32.82 -6.00
C ASN A 117 26.13 32.17 -6.07
N GLY A 118 25.71 31.45 -5.03
CA GLY A 118 24.51 30.63 -5.05
C GLY A 118 24.70 29.29 -5.78
N LEU A 119 23.60 28.56 -5.95
CA LEU A 119 23.56 27.26 -6.64
C LEU A 119 22.52 27.24 -7.76
N PRO A 120 22.81 26.63 -8.92
CA PRO A 120 21.80 26.40 -9.95
C PRO A 120 20.70 25.47 -9.44
N TYR A 121 19.45 25.80 -9.76
CA TYR A 121 18.33 24.88 -9.52
C TYR A 121 18.47 23.61 -10.37
N LYS A 122 18.19 22.46 -9.78
CA LYS A 122 18.05 21.17 -10.45
C LYS A 122 16.70 20.55 -10.14
N GLY A 123 16.08 19.98 -11.17
CA GLY A 123 14.82 19.25 -11.06
C GLY A 123 14.93 18.05 -10.11
N PRO A 124 13.82 17.61 -9.53
CA PRO A 124 13.82 16.48 -8.62
C PRO A 124 13.84 15.14 -9.36
N SER A 125 14.29 14.10 -8.66
CA SER A 125 14.08 12.70 -9.06
C SER A 125 12.73 12.17 -8.54
N SER A 126 12.25 11.07 -9.11
CA SER A 126 11.04 10.40 -8.59
C SER A 126 11.25 9.89 -7.16
N LEU A 127 10.25 10.05 -6.30
CA LEU A 127 10.19 9.45 -4.96
C LEU A 127 9.89 7.93 -4.99
N LEU A 128 9.47 7.40 -6.14
CA LEU A 128 9.19 5.99 -6.37
C LEU A 128 10.26 5.37 -7.28
N TYR A 129 10.83 4.24 -6.84
CA TYR A 129 11.91 3.52 -7.53
C TYR A 129 11.57 2.06 -7.89
N THR A 130 10.29 1.70 -7.90
CA THR A 130 9.85 0.33 -8.20
C THR A 130 9.17 0.23 -9.55
N VAL A 131 8.78 -0.98 -9.95
CA VAL A 131 8.20 -1.24 -11.28
C VAL A 131 6.96 -0.39 -11.57
N GLY A 132 6.20 0.00 -10.54
CA GLY A 132 5.06 0.91 -10.64
C GLY A 132 5.42 2.33 -11.08
N LEU A 133 6.70 2.72 -11.10
CA LEU A 133 7.16 3.96 -11.72
C LEU A 133 6.79 4.03 -13.21
N ASN A 134 6.86 2.89 -13.90
CA ASN A 134 6.60 2.80 -15.34
C ASN A 134 5.11 2.69 -15.68
N TRP A 135 4.25 2.55 -14.68
CA TRP A 135 2.81 2.50 -14.89
C TRP A 135 2.26 3.88 -15.24
N LYS A 136 1.20 3.89 -16.05
CA LYS A 136 0.38 5.07 -16.32
C LYS A 136 -0.14 5.61 -14.99
N TYR A 137 0.11 6.88 -14.72
CA TYR A 137 -0.39 7.52 -13.51
C TYR A 137 -1.93 7.61 -13.55
N GLN A 138 -2.56 7.14 -12.48
CA GLN A 138 -4.01 7.13 -12.32
C GLN A 138 -4.43 8.16 -11.27
N LEU A 139 -5.22 9.13 -11.69
CA LEU A 139 -5.61 10.27 -10.87
C LEU A 139 -6.97 10.04 -10.21
N HIS A 140 -7.11 10.36 -8.92
CA HIS A 140 -8.42 10.32 -8.26
C HIS A 140 -9.37 11.36 -8.90
N PRO A 141 -10.65 11.02 -9.17
CA PRO A 141 -11.59 11.92 -9.86
C PRO A 141 -11.73 13.30 -9.20
N ASP A 142 -11.76 13.34 -7.87
CA ASP A 142 -11.89 14.60 -7.11
C ASP A 142 -10.59 15.40 -6.95
N LEU A 143 -9.43 14.81 -7.22
CA LEU A 143 -8.13 15.41 -6.88
C LEU A 143 -7.93 16.75 -7.61
N LYS A 144 -8.23 16.82 -8.92
CA LYS A 144 -8.09 18.07 -9.69
C LYS A 144 -8.96 19.19 -9.13
N ARG A 145 -10.23 18.88 -8.84
CA ARG A 145 -11.20 19.86 -8.36
C ARG A 145 -10.77 20.43 -7.00
N LEU A 146 -10.37 19.55 -6.07
CA LEU A 146 -9.92 19.94 -4.75
C LEU A 146 -8.63 20.76 -4.83
N LEU A 147 -7.64 20.26 -5.57
CA LEU A 147 -6.33 20.91 -5.72
C LEU A 147 -6.47 22.30 -6.37
N ARG A 148 -7.22 22.42 -7.47
CA ARG A 148 -7.48 23.70 -8.14
C ARG A 148 -8.08 24.73 -7.19
N ARG A 149 -9.11 24.34 -6.42
CA ARG A 149 -9.78 25.23 -5.46
C ARG A 149 -8.79 25.83 -4.46
N HIS A 150 -7.98 24.98 -3.84
CA HIS A 150 -7.05 25.42 -2.78
C HIS A 150 -5.84 26.17 -3.34
N LEU A 151 -5.34 25.80 -4.53
CA LEU A 151 -4.27 26.54 -5.20
C LEU A 151 -4.71 27.96 -5.59
N LYS A 152 -5.92 28.12 -6.13
CA LYS A 152 -6.49 29.44 -6.45
C LYS A 152 -6.62 30.32 -5.21
N ALA A 153 -7.24 29.80 -4.16
CA ALA A 153 -7.39 30.54 -2.90
C ALA A 153 -6.03 30.94 -2.32
N HIS A 154 -5.05 30.03 -2.30
CA HIS A 154 -3.70 30.35 -1.84
C HIS A 154 -3.06 31.46 -2.68
N TYR A 155 -3.18 31.40 -4.00
CA TYR A 155 -2.63 32.41 -4.91
C TYR A 155 -3.28 33.79 -4.71
N GLU A 156 -4.58 33.84 -4.51
CA GLU A 156 -5.32 35.08 -4.21
C GLU A 156 -4.82 35.72 -2.90
N HIS A 157 -4.67 34.93 -1.83
CA HIS A 157 -4.13 35.42 -0.55
C HIS A 157 -2.67 35.88 -0.69
N TYR A 158 -1.86 35.15 -1.44
CA TYR A 158 -0.47 35.52 -1.74
C TYR A 158 -0.39 36.89 -2.44
N ASN A 159 -1.19 37.11 -3.48
CA ASN A 159 -1.25 38.39 -4.21
C ASN A 159 -1.71 39.55 -3.31
N GLN A 160 -2.57 39.27 -2.34
CA GLN A 160 -3.04 40.24 -1.33
C GLN A 160 -2.06 40.40 -0.15
N LYS A 161 -0.91 39.71 -0.15
CA LYS A 161 0.09 39.68 0.93
C LYS A 161 -0.50 39.23 2.28
N GLN A 162 -1.50 38.35 2.25
CA GLN A 162 -2.17 37.79 3.42
C GLN A 162 -1.51 36.47 3.84
N PHE A 163 -0.42 36.57 4.58
CA PHE A 163 0.33 35.42 5.09
C PHE A 163 -0.20 35.00 6.47
N ASP A 164 -1.30 34.25 6.47
CA ASP A 164 -1.89 33.64 7.66
C ASP A 164 -1.97 32.11 7.51
N LYS A 165 -1.78 31.39 8.61
CA LYS A 165 -1.83 29.91 8.67
C LYS A 165 -3.16 29.31 8.21
N THR A 166 -4.27 30.08 8.26
CA THR A 166 -5.58 29.63 7.76
C THR A 166 -5.73 29.81 6.24
N ASN A 167 -4.92 30.68 5.65
CA ASN A 167 -5.00 31.06 4.24
C ASN A 167 -4.04 30.28 3.35
N ILE A 168 -2.99 29.71 3.94
CA ILE A 168 -1.96 28.94 3.25
C ILE A 168 -2.19 27.44 3.50
N PRO A 169 -2.50 26.66 2.46
CA PRO A 169 -2.77 25.24 2.60
C PRO A 169 -1.48 24.43 2.79
N LEU A 170 -1.53 23.48 3.71
CA LEU A 170 -0.61 22.35 3.76
C LEU A 170 -1.26 21.13 3.11
N PHE A 171 -0.74 20.71 1.96
CA PHE A 171 -1.29 19.59 1.20
C PHE A 171 -0.76 18.25 1.74
N LEU A 172 -1.65 17.27 1.95
CA LEU A 172 -1.30 16.02 2.62
C LEU A 172 -1.81 14.80 1.83
N PHE A 173 -0.90 13.90 1.42
CA PHE A 173 -1.24 12.55 0.97
C PHE A 173 -1.08 11.55 2.12
N LEU A 174 -2.18 11.26 2.81
CA LEU A 174 -2.21 10.40 3.99
C LEU A 174 -2.96 9.10 3.68
N SER A 175 -2.31 7.95 3.86
CA SER A 175 -2.94 6.63 3.67
C SER A 175 -2.06 5.50 4.19
N GLY A 176 -2.57 4.27 4.15
CA GLY A 176 -1.86 3.06 4.51
C GLY A 176 -0.59 2.79 3.70
N ALA A 177 0.26 1.91 4.22
CA ALA A 177 1.50 1.52 3.56
C ALA A 177 1.20 0.90 2.18
N GLY A 178 2.00 1.20 1.16
CA GLY A 178 1.86 0.59 -0.18
C GLY A 178 0.73 1.09 -1.09
N THR A 179 -0.01 2.12 -0.67
CA THR A 179 -1.17 2.68 -1.39
C THR A 179 -0.83 3.76 -2.44
N GLY A 180 0.46 4.00 -2.72
CA GLY A 180 0.87 4.94 -3.78
C GLY A 180 1.10 6.40 -3.34
N LYS A 181 1.31 6.65 -2.04
CA LYS A 181 1.64 7.99 -1.49
C LYS A 181 2.82 8.67 -2.20
N SER A 182 3.99 8.04 -2.21
CA SER A 182 5.20 8.58 -2.84
C SER A 182 5.00 8.83 -4.34
N ARG A 183 4.17 8.00 -5.02
CA ARG A 183 3.82 8.24 -6.43
C ARG A 183 2.99 9.52 -6.60
N ASN A 184 1.99 9.73 -5.76
CA ASN A 184 1.21 10.96 -5.79
C ASN A 184 2.05 12.20 -5.42
N GLY A 185 3.01 12.05 -4.51
CA GLY A 185 4.02 13.08 -4.22
C GLY A 185 4.86 13.42 -5.46
N SER A 186 5.41 12.42 -6.15
CA SER A 186 6.19 12.62 -7.38
C SER A 186 5.40 13.34 -8.49
N GLU A 187 4.11 13.04 -8.60
CA GLU A 187 3.23 13.56 -9.66
C GLU A 187 2.54 14.88 -9.27
N PHE A 188 2.78 15.39 -8.06
CA PHE A 188 2.05 16.53 -7.50
C PHE A 188 2.18 17.78 -8.37
N HIS A 189 3.38 18.10 -8.86
CA HIS A 189 3.62 19.26 -9.72
C HIS A 189 2.84 19.17 -11.04
N GLN A 190 2.93 18.03 -11.72
CA GLN A 190 2.21 17.82 -12.99
C GLN A 190 0.69 17.80 -12.77
N THR A 191 0.24 17.25 -11.64
CA THR A 191 -1.17 17.26 -11.26
C THR A 191 -1.68 18.69 -11.02
N ALA A 192 -0.92 19.51 -10.29
CA ALA A 192 -1.22 20.92 -10.05
C ALA A 192 -1.34 21.70 -11.37
N LEU A 193 -0.43 21.47 -12.33
CA LEU A 193 -0.53 22.07 -13.66
C LEU A 193 -1.78 21.61 -14.41
N SER A 194 -2.07 20.31 -14.39
CA SER A 194 -3.17 19.71 -15.14
C SER A 194 -4.57 20.04 -14.61
N CYS A 195 -4.67 20.61 -13.41
CA CYS A 195 -5.95 21.02 -12.81
C CYS A 195 -6.32 22.48 -13.10
N LEU A 196 -5.37 23.30 -13.54
CA LEU A 196 -5.58 24.71 -13.84
C LEU A 196 -6.10 24.92 -15.26
N GLN A 197 -7.13 25.75 -15.39
CA GLN A 197 -7.80 26.06 -16.66
C GLN A 197 -7.23 27.33 -17.30
N GLU A 198 -7.72 27.70 -18.49
CA GLU A 198 -7.24 28.89 -19.22
C GLU A 198 -7.42 30.19 -18.43
N GLU A 199 -8.51 30.31 -17.67
CA GLU A 199 -8.77 31.44 -16.77
C GLU A 199 -7.76 31.55 -15.60
N ASP A 200 -7.00 30.49 -15.31
CA ASP A 200 -5.99 30.45 -14.26
C ASP A 200 -4.57 30.67 -14.83
N TYR A 201 -4.45 31.33 -15.99
CA TYR A 201 -3.20 31.44 -16.76
C TYR A 201 -1.98 31.89 -15.93
N GLU A 202 -2.11 32.96 -15.14
CA GLU A 202 -0.98 33.51 -14.37
C GLU A 202 -0.48 32.52 -13.31
N LEU A 203 -1.40 31.88 -12.58
CA LEU A 203 -1.07 30.84 -11.61
C LEU A 203 -0.44 29.62 -12.30
N ARG A 204 -0.99 29.21 -13.45
CA ARG A 204 -0.46 28.10 -14.24
C ARG A 204 0.96 28.38 -14.72
N GLU A 205 1.25 29.60 -15.18
CA GLU A 205 2.60 30.01 -15.60
C GLU A 205 3.59 29.97 -14.42
N ARG A 206 3.16 30.45 -13.24
CA ARG A 206 3.95 30.36 -12.01
C ARG A 206 4.27 28.92 -11.61
N ILE A 207 3.27 28.05 -11.57
CA ILE A 207 3.47 26.63 -11.24
C ILE A 207 4.37 25.97 -12.29
N ASN A 208 4.25 26.32 -13.57
CA ASN A 208 5.07 25.73 -14.63
C ASN A 208 6.57 26.05 -14.45
N LYS A 209 6.88 27.22 -13.89
CA LYS A 209 8.24 27.70 -13.61
C LYS A 209 8.71 27.38 -12.18
N ALA A 210 7.93 26.64 -11.39
CA ALA A 210 8.21 26.40 -9.99
C ALA A 210 9.51 25.61 -9.76
N TRP A 211 10.22 25.94 -8.68
CA TRP A 211 11.30 25.11 -8.17
C TRP A 211 10.70 23.98 -7.35
N VAL A 212 10.72 22.77 -7.91
CA VAL A 212 10.21 21.56 -7.26
C VAL A 212 11.33 20.85 -6.52
N PHE A 213 11.11 20.57 -5.25
CA PHE A 213 11.98 19.77 -4.40
C PHE A 213 11.26 18.51 -3.95
N HIS A 214 11.86 17.35 -4.21
CA HIS A 214 11.40 16.07 -3.69
C HIS A 214 12.38 15.63 -2.59
N VAL A 215 11.89 15.67 -1.36
CA VAL A 215 12.63 15.27 -0.16
C VAL A 215 12.03 13.96 0.32
N SER A 216 12.86 12.92 0.50
CA SER A 216 12.42 11.65 1.08
C SER A 216 13.13 11.39 2.40
N PHE A 217 12.40 10.85 3.37
CA PHE A 217 12.97 10.22 4.55
C PHE A 217 12.97 8.69 4.45
N GLU A 218 12.85 8.16 3.23
CA GLU A 218 12.89 6.72 2.95
C GLU A 218 14.03 6.39 1.97
N ASN A 219 14.13 5.13 1.55
CA ASN A 219 14.97 4.66 0.44
C ASN A 219 16.42 5.18 0.46
N GLY A 220 17.14 4.98 1.57
CA GLY A 220 18.55 5.36 1.71
C GLY A 220 18.79 6.82 2.11
N THR A 221 17.71 7.59 2.35
CA THR A 221 17.76 8.97 2.84
C THR A 221 17.01 9.15 4.16
N SER A 222 16.89 8.10 4.96
CA SER A 222 16.27 8.15 6.29
C SER A 222 16.93 9.17 7.21
N ILE A 223 16.17 9.70 8.17
CA ILE A 223 16.72 10.63 9.17
C ILE A 223 17.78 9.91 9.99
N LEU A 224 18.93 10.56 10.19
CA LEU A 224 20.04 10.06 11.00
C LEU A 224 19.98 10.72 12.40
N PRO A 225 19.43 10.07 13.44
CA PRO A 225 19.09 10.74 14.70
C PRO A 225 20.29 11.30 15.48
N ASN A 226 21.48 10.75 15.23
CA ASN A 226 22.72 11.19 15.90
C ASN A 226 23.45 12.29 15.12
N ASP A 227 23.17 12.42 13.82
CA ASP A 227 23.93 13.29 12.92
C ASP A 227 23.12 14.51 12.47
N GLU A 228 21.78 14.43 12.52
CA GLU A 228 20.85 15.49 12.15
C GLU A 228 20.20 16.11 13.41
N SER A 229 20.33 17.44 13.55
CA SER A 229 19.91 18.18 14.75
C SER A 229 18.39 18.37 14.87
N SER A 230 17.66 18.28 13.75
CA SER A 230 16.20 18.28 13.71
C SER A 230 15.72 17.75 12.35
N ALA A 231 14.54 17.15 12.32
CA ALA A 231 13.92 16.70 11.07
C ALA A 231 13.62 17.85 10.08
N TYR A 232 13.38 19.08 10.58
CA TYR A 232 13.25 20.25 9.71
C TYR A 232 14.56 20.62 8.99
N ARG A 233 15.71 20.57 9.66
CA ARG A 233 17.02 20.76 9.00
C ARG A 233 17.38 19.57 8.10
N ALA A 234 16.89 18.38 8.43
CA ALA A 234 17.01 17.21 7.57
C ALA A 234 16.36 17.44 6.19
N VAL A 235 15.25 18.20 6.12
CA VAL A 235 14.69 18.67 4.84
C VAL A 235 15.69 19.54 4.08
N GLY A 236 16.35 20.49 4.76
CA GLY A 236 17.36 21.35 4.15
C GLY A 236 18.56 20.58 3.59
N ASN A 237 19.08 19.59 4.33
CA ASN A 237 20.14 18.70 3.86
C ASN A 237 19.77 18.02 2.53
N ARG A 238 18.56 17.50 2.43
CA ARG A 238 18.08 16.78 1.24
C ARG A 238 17.76 17.70 0.07
N MET A 239 17.27 18.91 0.33
CA MET A 239 17.16 19.94 -0.70
C MET A 239 18.53 20.33 -1.27
N LEU A 240 19.54 20.45 -0.40
CA LEU A 240 20.91 20.72 -0.84
C LEU A 240 21.48 19.54 -1.64
N LEU A 241 21.26 18.30 -1.19
CA LEU A 241 21.63 17.09 -1.92
C LEU A 241 21.04 17.10 -3.34
N GLN A 242 19.76 17.45 -3.51
CA GLN A 242 19.12 17.55 -4.84
C GLN A 242 19.84 18.55 -5.75
N LEU A 243 20.30 19.70 -5.22
CA LEU A 243 21.00 20.72 -6.01
C LEU A 243 22.43 20.30 -6.37
N LEU A 244 23.08 19.50 -5.53
CA LEU A 244 24.48 19.11 -5.73
C LEU A 244 24.66 17.79 -6.47
N ALA A 245 23.72 16.86 -6.36
CA ALA A 245 23.73 15.60 -7.10
C ALA A 245 23.82 15.89 -8.62
N ASN A 246 24.84 15.34 -9.28
CA ASN A 246 25.00 15.32 -10.73
C ASN A 246 24.85 13.88 -11.23
N ASP A 247 24.46 13.70 -12.49
CA ASP A 247 24.32 12.39 -13.16
C ASP A 247 25.63 11.56 -13.18
N THR A 248 26.76 12.16 -12.83
CA THR A 248 28.11 11.54 -12.84
C THR A 248 28.78 11.51 -11.47
N SER A 249 28.15 11.99 -10.40
CA SER A 249 28.75 12.04 -9.06
C SER A 249 27.97 11.21 -8.06
N ASP A 250 28.64 10.28 -7.37
CA ASP A 250 28.11 9.50 -6.24
C ASP A 250 27.94 10.35 -4.97
N MET A 251 27.44 11.58 -5.08
CA MET A 251 27.23 12.42 -3.90
C MET A 251 26.09 11.83 -3.07
N GLN A 252 26.40 11.49 -1.82
CA GLN A 252 25.46 10.88 -0.88
C GLN A 252 25.07 11.87 0.22
N LEU A 253 24.00 11.56 0.96
CA LEU A 253 23.56 12.36 2.09
C LEU A 253 24.66 12.53 3.15
N ALA A 254 25.50 11.50 3.35
CA ALA A 254 26.64 11.56 4.26
C ALA A 254 27.62 12.69 3.89
N ASP A 255 27.89 12.91 2.60
CA ASP A 255 28.77 13.99 2.15
C ASP A 255 28.21 15.36 2.52
N ILE A 256 26.87 15.53 2.48
CA ILE A 256 26.24 16.78 2.89
C ILE A 256 26.41 17.00 4.40
N ILE A 257 26.13 15.97 5.17
CA ILE A 257 26.15 16.01 6.64
C ILE A 257 27.57 16.25 7.15
N ASP A 258 28.58 15.65 6.52
CA ASP A 258 29.97 15.72 6.97
C ASP A 258 30.63 17.04 6.60
N ASN A 259 30.30 17.61 5.44
CA ASN A 259 31.00 18.79 4.92
C ASN A 259 30.33 20.13 5.28
N TYR A 260 29.01 20.16 5.52
CA TYR A 260 28.27 21.40 5.68
C TYR A 260 27.57 21.54 7.04
N GLU A 261 27.51 22.77 7.55
CA GLU A 261 26.59 23.09 8.65
C GLU A 261 25.16 22.84 8.16
N GLN A 262 24.37 22.07 8.92
CA GLN A 262 23.03 21.66 8.50
C GLN A 262 22.15 22.87 8.19
N PRO A 263 21.77 23.11 6.92
CA PRO A 263 20.99 24.26 6.53
C PRO A 263 19.52 24.03 6.85
N ASP A 264 18.79 25.12 7.08
CA ASP A 264 17.34 25.09 6.96
C ASP A 264 16.92 25.17 5.47
N PRO A 265 15.71 24.71 5.11
CA PRO A 265 15.19 24.81 3.74
C PRO A 265 15.25 26.22 3.14
N TRP A 266 15.06 27.26 3.94
CA TRP A 266 15.07 28.65 3.47
C TRP A 266 16.47 29.14 3.09
N GLN A 267 17.53 28.66 3.77
CA GLN A 267 18.92 28.90 3.38
C GLN A 267 19.22 28.30 2.00
N VAL A 268 18.72 27.09 1.73
CA VAL A 268 18.90 26.45 0.41
C VAL A 268 18.17 27.24 -0.68
N LEU A 269 16.92 27.67 -0.45
CA LEU A 269 16.19 28.51 -1.40
C LEU A 269 16.89 29.85 -1.69
N ARG A 270 17.55 30.44 -0.68
CA ARG A 270 18.36 31.67 -0.86
C ARG A 270 19.55 31.44 -1.80
N LEU A 271 20.18 30.28 -1.78
CA LEU A 271 21.25 29.95 -2.74
C LEU A 271 20.73 29.92 -4.18
N VAL A 272 19.57 29.32 -4.40
CA VAL A 272 18.95 29.25 -5.74
C VAL A 272 18.58 30.64 -6.25
N ALA A 273 17.92 31.43 -5.42
CA ALA A 273 17.52 32.79 -5.78
C ALA A 273 18.73 33.69 -6.05
N LYS A 274 19.80 33.56 -5.25
CA LYS A 274 21.06 34.28 -5.46
C LYS A 274 21.68 33.94 -6.81
N PHE A 275 21.75 32.65 -7.17
CA PHE A 275 22.27 32.22 -8.47
C PHE A 275 21.44 32.76 -9.64
N LYS A 276 20.11 32.77 -9.50
CA LYS A 276 19.19 33.29 -10.52
C LYS A 276 19.13 34.83 -10.55
N SER A 277 19.73 35.52 -9.58
CA SER A 277 19.59 36.97 -9.39
C SER A 277 18.12 37.42 -9.29
N MET A 278 17.30 36.66 -8.54
CA MET A 278 15.86 36.88 -8.39
C MET A 278 15.44 37.07 -6.93
N SER A 279 14.33 37.77 -6.72
CA SER A 279 13.68 37.95 -5.41
C SER A 279 12.88 36.69 -5.03
N LEU A 280 13.24 36.06 -3.89
CA LEU A 280 12.49 34.91 -3.37
C LEU A 280 11.01 35.24 -3.10
N LYS A 281 10.74 36.40 -2.54
CA LYS A 281 9.39 36.75 -2.07
C LYS A 281 8.47 37.14 -3.21
N GLU A 282 9.01 37.79 -4.22
CA GLU A 282 8.21 38.39 -5.30
C GLU A 282 8.14 37.50 -6.54
N GLU A 283 9.22 36.78 -6.86
CA GLU A 283 9.33 36.10 -8.15
C GLU A 283 9.34 34.57 -8.03
N ALA A 284 9.86 34.02 -6.94
CA ALA A 284 9.97 32.57 -6.81
C ALA A 284 8.62 31.90 -6.54
N THR A 285 8.41 30.77 -7.21
CA THR A 285 7.37 29.79 -6.87
C THR A 285 8.08 28.51 -6.49
N VAL A 286 7.74 27.94 -5.34
CA VAL A 286 8.41 26.74 -4.81
C VAL A 286 7.37 25.67 -4.52
N ILE A 287 7.64 24.44 -4.94
CA ILE A 287 6.87 23.26 -4.54
C ILE A 287 7.81 22.39 -3.73
N LEU A 288 7.46 22.15 -2.47
CA LEU A 288 8.24 21.29 -1.58
C LEU A 288 7.42 20.06 -1.25
N VAL A 289 7.84 18.90 -1.77
CA VAL A 289 7.24 17.60 -1.44
C VAL A 289 8.13 16.90 -0.43
N VAL A 290 7.62 16.61 0.76
CA VAL A 290 8.30 15.85 1.82
C VAL A 290 7.62 14.48 1.98
N ASP A 291 8.34 13.43 1.61
CA ASP A 291 7.85 12.06 1.57
C ASP A 291 8.31 11.26 2.79
N GLY A 292 7.42 10.43 3.35
CA GLY A 292 7.77 9.52 4.44
C GLY A 292 7.83 10.18 5.83
N LEU A 293 7.01 11.20 6.10
CA LEU A 293 7.02 11.94 7.37
C LEU A 293 6.75 11.09 8.61
N GLN A 294 6.09 9.93 8.46
CA GLN A 294 5.90 9.00 9.57
C GLN A 294 7.23 8.52 10.20
N THR A 295 8.35 8.60 9.46
CA THR A 295 9.69 8.22 9.97
C THR A 295 10.22 9.18 11.02
N VAL A 296 9.65 10.39 11.13
CA VAL A 296 9.98 11.34 12.19
C VAL A 296 9.38 10.91 13.53
N MET A 297 8.32 10.10 13.52
CA MET A 297 7.67 9.62 14.73
C MET A 297 8.56 8.60 15.45
N LYS A 298 8.90 8.89 16.70
CA LYS A 298 9.63 7.99 17.61
C LYS A 298 8.69 7.01 18.29
N THR A 299 7.46 7.43 18.55
CA THR A 299 6.41 6.59 19.12
C THR A 299 5.09 6.74 18.37
N PRO A 300 4.16 5.77 18.46
CA PRO A 300 2.80 5.93 17.93
C PRO A 300 2.05 7.12 18.53
N ALA A 301 2.41 7.57 19.73
CA ALA A 301 1.79 8.72 20.39
C ALA A 301 2.22 10.07 19.78
N ASP A 302 3.33 10.12 19.05
CA ASP A 302 3.84 11.36 18.44
C ASP A 302 2.85 12.01 17.48
N GLY A 303 1.94 11.24 16.89
CA GLY A 303 0.83 11.72 16.05
C GLY A 303 -0.30 12.40 16.84
N HIS A 304 -0.24 12.37 18.17
CA HIS A 304 -1.19 12.98 19.10
C HIS A 304 -0.54 13.87 20.17
N GLU A 305 0.77 14.14 20.06
CA GLU A 305 1.51 14.98 20.99
C GLU A 305 1.99 16.25 20.30
N ALA A 306 1.42 17.40 20.64
CA ALA A 306 1.77 18.68 20.01
C ALA A 306 3.27 19.04 20.10
N GLY A 307 3.97 18.49 21.11
CA GLY A 307 5.41 18.68 21.30
C GLY A 307 6.30 17.75 20.49
N SER A 308 5.75 16.79 19.75
CA SER A 308 6.55 15.78 19.03
C SER A 308 7.34 16.39 17.87
N ASP A 309 8.48 15.75 17.53
CA ASP A 309 9.30 16.16 16.39
C ASP A 309 8.50 16.09 15.07
N PHE A 310 7.52 15.19 14.98
CA PHE A 310 6.61 15.07 13.84
C PHE A 310 5.78 16.35 13.64
N TYR A 311 5.06 16.79 14.67
CA TYR A 311 4.22 18.00 14.58
C TYR A 311 5.05 19.27 14.42
N GLN A 312 6.19 19.36 15.11
CA GLN A 312 7.10 20.49 14.96
C GLN A 312 7.62 20.57 13.51
N THR A 313 7.99 19.44 12.92
CA THR A 313 8.47 19.39 11.53
C THR A 313 7.36 19.78 10.55
N LEU A 314 6.15 19.25 10.72
CA LEU A 314 5.00 19.59 9.90
C LEU A 314 4.68 21.09 9.96
N THR A 315 4.68 21.67 11.15
CA THR A 315 4.47 23.10 11.40
C THR A 315 5.58 23.94 10.77
N ASN A 316 6.85 23.56 10.96
CA ASN A 316 7.99 24.29 10.41
C ASN A 316 8.03 24.26 8.88
N ILE A 317 7.60 23.16 8.25
CA ILE A 317 7.44 23.08 6.79
C ILE A 317 6.37 24.07 6.32
N ALA A 318 5.24 24.14 7.02
CA ALA A 318 4.17 25.07 6.68
C ALA A 318 4.60 26.54 6.90
N ASP A 319 5.32 26.83 7.98
CA ASP A 319 5.86 28.16 8.30
C ASP A 319 6.79 28.72 7.21
N LEU A 320 7.41 27.86 6.37
CA LEU A 320 8.21 28.31 5.23
C LEU A 320 7.39 29.20 4.27
N ALA A 321 6.12 28.88 4.08
CA ALA A 321 5.23 29.64 3.21
C ALA A 321 4.84 31.01 3.81
N LEU A 322 4.95 31.19 5.13
CA LEU A 322 4.73 32.49 5.79
C LEU A 322 5.90 33.46 5.60
N LYS A 323 7.06 33.00 5.10
CA LYS A 323 8.24 33.85 4.87
C LYS A 323 8.11 34.78 3.67
N GLY A 324 7.00 34.69 2.92
CA GLY A 324 6.60 35.64 1.89
C GLY A 324 6.83 35.19 0.45
N ALA A 325 7.40 34.00 0.21
CA ALA A 325 7.48 33.39 -1.13
C ALA A 325 6.18 32.62 -1.44
N PHE A 326 5.85 32.44 -2.72
CA PHE A 326 4.73 31.58 -3.11
C PHE A 326 5.17 30.10 -3.02
N LEU A 327 5.07 29.52 -1.83
CA LEU A 327 5.54 28.17 -1.51
C LEU A 327 4.36 27.25 -1.26
N ILE A 328 4.33 26.11 -1.97
CA ILE A 328 3.28 25.10 -1.91
C ILE A 328 3.88 23.86 -1.21
N PRO A 329 3.65 23.68 0.10
CA PRO A 329 4.14 22.52 0.81
C PRO A 329 3.17 21.33 0.60
N CYS A 330 3.75 20.18 0.26
CA CYS A 330 3.05 18.90 0.15
C CYS A 330 3.79 17.87 0.99
N CYS A 331 3.07 17.07 1.76
CA CYS A 331 3.65 16.07 2.63
C CYS A 331 2.97 14.72 2.41
N THR A 332 3.73 13.63 2.50
CA THR A 332 3.18 12.28 2.52
C THR A 332 3.49 11.61 3.86
N ALA A 333 2.52 10.87 4.39
CA ALA A 333 2.75 10.07 5.59
C ALA A 333 1.86 8.83 5.62
N THR A 334 2.38 7.75 6.20
CA THR A 334 1.56 6.61 6.56
C THR A 334 0.74 6.94 7.81
N VAL A 335 -0.59 6.85 7.72
CA VAL A 335 -1.50 7.06 8.84
C VAL A 335 -2.31 5.80 9.11
N THR A 336 -2.51 5.51 10.40
CA THR A 336 -3.25 4.33 10.89
C THR A 336 -4.60 4.70 11.51
N ASN A 337 -4.75 5.97 11.89
CA ASN A 337 -5.89 6.51 12.63
C ASN A 337 -6.66 7.52 11.75
N PRO A 338 -7.89 7.92 12.13
CA PRO A 338 -8.59 9.01 11.48
C PRO A 338 -7.70 10.26 11.40
N VAL A 339 -7.71 10.91 10.23
CA VAL A 339 -6.80 12.02 9.92
C VAL A 339 -7.01 13.21 10.86
N ASP A 340 -8.26 13.49 11.23
CA ASP A 340 -8.59 14.60 12.13
C ASP A 340 -7.96 14.44 13.52
N ASP A 341 -7.84 13.19 14.02
CA ASP A 341 -7.16 12.92 15.29
C ASP A 341 -5.64 13.08 15.18
N ALA A 342 -5.08 12.76 14.00
CA ALA A 342 -3.65 12.86 13.70
C ALA A 342 -3.18 14.29 13.39
N LEU A 343 -4.10 15.25 13.22
CA LEU A 343 -3.81 16.66 12.93
C LEU A 343 -4.46 17.63 13.93
N LYS A 344 -5.05 17.11 15.01
CA LYS A 344 -5.89 17.87 15.95
C LYS A 344 -5.20 19.09 16.57
N TYR A 345 -3.88 19.06 16.73
CA TYR A 345 -3.12 20.08 17.46
C TYR A 345 -2.58 21.22 16.59
N THR A 346 -2.82 21.20 15.27
CA THR A 346 -2.37 22.25 14.36
C THR A 346 -3.54 23.10 13.88
N HIS A 347 -3.42 24.43 14.01
CA HIS A 347 -4.41 25.39 13.49
C HIS A 347 -4.22 25.74 12.01
N TRP A 348 -3.41 24.95 11.31
CA TRP A 348 -3.08 25.14 9.91
C TRP A 348 -4.24 24.68 9.02
N ASN A 349 -4.37 25.31 7.86
CA ASN A 349 -5.30 24.85 6.82
C ASN A 349 -4.76 23.57 6.17
N HIS A 350 -5.15 22.40 6.69
CA HIS A 350 -4.76 21.11 6.12
C HIS A 350 -5.69 20.74 4.96
N VAL A 351 -5.10 20.41 3.81
CA VAL A 351 -5.83 19.91 2.65
C VAL A 351 -5.42 18.46 2.41
N VAL A 352 -6.22 17.54 2.94
CA VAL A 352 -6.04 16.10 2.72
C VAL A 352 -6.46 15.76 1.30
N LEU A 353 -5.51 15.29 0.49
CA LEU A 353 -5.72 14.99 -0.92
C LEU A 353 -6.12 13.52 -1.12
N PRO A 354 -7.19 13.25 -1.90
CA PRO A 354 -7.63 11.89 -2.14
C PRO A 354 -6.67 11.16 -3.10
N MET A 355 -6.53 9.86 -2.90
CA MET A 355 -5.73 8.97 -3.77
C MET A 355 -6.63 7.92 -4.40
N ALA A 356 -6.36 7.59 -5.67
CA ALA A 356 -7.11 6.59 -6.39
C ALA A 356 -6.76 5.18 -5.88
N THR A 357 -7.79 4.36 -5.70
CA THR A 357 -7.61 2.91 -5.80
C THR A 357 -7.23 2.60 -7.24
N LEU A 358 -6.11 1.90 -7.45
CA LEU A 358 -5.62 1.66 -8.81
C LEU A 358 -6.54 0.69 -9.54
N GLU A 359 -6.92 1.04 -10.75
CA GLU A 359 -7.36 0.09 -11.76
C GLU A 359 -6.16 -0.73 -12.27
N SER A 360 -6.45 -1.78 -13.04
CA SER A 360 -5.42 -2.61 -13.70
C SER A 360 -4.42 -1.72 -14.46
N PRO A 361 -3.13 -1.75 -14.11
CA PRO A 361 -2.14 -0.80 -14.62
C PRO A 361 -1.84 -1.02 -16.11
N GLU A 362 -1.47 0.07 -16.77
CA GLU A 362 -0.96 0.09 -18.14
C GLU A 362 0.50 0.56 -18.13
N ILE A 363 1.30 0.03 -19.04
CA ILE A 363 2.70 0.43 -19.27
C ILE A 363 2.88 0.88 -20.72
N TYR A 364 3.75 1.87 -20.93
CA TYR A 364 4.03 2.38 -22.26
C TYR A 364 5.13 1.54 -22.93
N GLN A 365 4.78 0.83 -24.00
CA GLN A 365 5.70 -0.03 -24.75
C GLN A 365 5.46 0.12 -26.25
N ASN A 366 6.53 0.30 -27.04
CA ASN A 366 6.47 0.43 -28.50
C ASN A 366 5.49 1.52 -28.99
N GLY A 367 5.42 2.65 -28.29
CA GLY A 367 4.58 3.78 -28.67
C GLY A 367 3.10 3.68 -28.27
N ILE A 368 2.70 2.61 -27.57
CA ILE A 368 1.30 2.36 -27.21
C ILE A 368 1.23 1.94 -25.73
N TRP A 369 0.17 2.36 -25.03
CA TRP A 369 -0.15 1.88 -23.69
C TRP A 369 -0.72 0.45 -23.78
N LYS A 370 -0.13 -0.47 -23.02
CA LYS A 370 -0.57 -1.87 -22.94
C LYS A 370 -0.90 -2.22 -21.49
N LYS A 371 -1.92 -3.06 -21.30
CA LYS A 371 -2.22 -3.63 -19.98
C LYS A 371 -1.02 -4.44 -19.48
N VAL A 372 -0.72 -4.28 -18.19
CA VAL A 372 0.30 -5.08 -17.49
C VAL A 372 -0.16 -6.52 -17.31
N PHE A 373 -1.47 -6.72 -17.09
CA PHE A 373 -2.08 -8.01 -16.81
C PHE A 373 -2.98 -8.47 -17.96
N ASP A 374 -2.84 -9.74 -18.37
CA ASP A 374 -3.72 -10.39 -19.34
C ASP A 374 -5.02 -10.85 -18.66
N GLU A 375 -5.91 -9.89 -18.38
CA GLU A 375 -7.19 -10.14 -17.69
C GLU A 375 -8.24 -10.87 -18.55
N ASP A 376 -7.89 -11.27 -19.78
CA ASP A 376 -8.67 -12.27 -20.52
C ASP A 376 -8.55 -13.66 -19.85
N ASP A 377 -7.47 -13.90 -19.10
CA ASP A 377 -7.34 -15.03 -18.20
C ASP A 377 -8.09 -14.78 -16.88
N HIS A 378 -9.03 -15.67 -16.57
CA HIS A 378 -9.90 -15.57 -15.39
C HIS A 378 -9.11 -15.54 -14.07
N LEU A 379 -8.04 -16.33 -13.96
CA LEU A 379 -7.23 -16.37 -12.74
C LEU A 379 -6.48 -15.05 -12.56
N ILE A 380 -5.89 -14.50 -13.62
CA ILE A 380 -5.22 -13.19 -13.57
C ILE A 380 -6.21 -12.12 -13.12
N LYS A 381 -7.41 -12.11 -13.70
CA LYS A 381 -8.46 -11.15 -13.35
C LYS A 381 -8.87 -11.23 -11.88
N ILE A 382 -8.99 -12.43 -11.31
CA ILE A 382 -9.22 -12.63 -9.87
C ILE A 382 -8.05 -12.09 -9.05
N LEU A 383 -6.81 -12.45 -9.39
CA LEU A 383 -5.62 -12.01 -8.64
C LEU A 383 -5.45 -10.49 -8.64
N VAL A 384 -5.73 -9.83 -9.78
CA VAL A 384 -5.73 -8.36 -9.88
C VAL A 384 -6.84 -7.77 -9.02
N SER A 385 -8.05 -8.35 -9.06
CA SER A 385 -9.16 -7.94 -8.19
C SER A 385 -8.82 -8.09 -6.71
N ASP A 386 -8.11 -9.15 -6.33
CA ASP A 386 -7.74 -9.44 -4.94
C ASP A 386 -6.71 -8.48 -4.37
N CYS A 387 -5.84 -7.97 -5.24
CA CYS A 387 -4.95 -6.87 -4.89
C CYS A 387 -5.74 -5.59 -4.59
N GLY A 388 -7.01 -5.47 -5.00
CA GLY A 388 -7.92 -4.39 -4.60
C GLY A 388 -7.41 -2.99 -4.96
N GLY A 389 -6.61 -2.87 -6.02
CA GLY A 389 -5.95 -1.62 -6.42
C GLY A 389 -4.83 -1.13 -5.50
N HIS A 390 -4.32 -2.00 -4.62
CA HIS A 390 -3.19 -1.72 -3.75
C HIS A 390 -1.88 -1.81 -4.55
N GLY A 391 -1.22 -0.67 -4.75
CA GLY A 391 -0.06 -0.56 -5.64
C GLY A 391 1.04 -1.59 -5.38
N ARG A 392 1.48 -1.73 -4.13
CA ARG A 392 2.54 -2.72 -3.80
C ARG A 392 2.11 -4.18 -3.98
N ALA A 393 0.82 -4.47 -3.85
CA ALA A 393 0.32 -5.82 -4.07
C ALA A 393 0.33 -6.16 -5.57
N LEU A 394 -0.13 -5.20 -6.40
CA LEU A 394 -0.08 -5.30 -7.85
C LEU A 394 1.37 -5.41 -8.37
N GLU A 395 2.32 -4.67 -7.79
CA GLU A 395 3.73 -4.78 -8.19
C GLU A 395 4.29 -6.17 -7.90
N SER A 396 4.03 -6.71 -6.69
CA SER A 396 4.44 -8.07 -6.34
C SER A 396 3.77 -9.11 -7.22
N LEU A 397 2.50 -8.95 -7.58
CA LEU A 397 1.81 -9.82 -8.53
C LEU A 397 2.47 -9.77 -9.92
N GLN A 398 2.81 -8.58 -10.42
CA GLN A 398 3.51 -8.42 -11.69
C GLN A 398 4.85 -9.17 -11.68
N GLU A 399 5.65 -9.01 -10.62
CA GLU A 399 6.93 -9.71 -10.48
C GLU A 399 6.76 -11.24 -10.51
N VAL A 400 5.78 -11.78 -9.76
CA VAL A 400 5.51 -13.23 -9.72
C VAL A 400 5.08 -13.76 -11.10
N LEU A 401 4.23 -13.02 -11.82
CA LEU A 401 3.75 -13.42 -13.14
C LEU A 401 4.82 -13.31 -14.24
N GLN A 402 5.88 -12.52 -14.04
CA GLN A 402 7.03 -12.50 -14.93
C GLN A 402 7.93 -13.72 -14.73
N GLU A 403 7.99 -14.25 -13.50
CA GLU A 403 8.79 -15.41 -13.13
C GLU A 403 8.09 -16.75 -13.42
N ASN A 404 6.77 -16.76 -13.62
CA ASN A 404 5.95 -17.97 -13.74
C ASN A 404 4.93 -17.84 -14.89
N ASP A 405 4.89 -18.82 -15.80
CA ASP A 405 3.83 -18.88 -16.82
C ASP A 405 2.54 -19.44 -16.21
N ILE A 406 1.54 -18.58 -16.01
CA ILE A 406 0.26 -18.95 -15.39
C ILE A 406 -0.48 -20.10 -16.11
N LYS A 407 -0.23 -20.31 -17.40
CA LYS A 407 -0.86 -21.37 -18.20
C LYS A 407 -0.28 -22.75 -17.91
N SER A 408 0.93 -22.81 -17.34
CA SER A 408 1.63 -24.04 -16.98
C SER A 408 2.01 -24.13 -15.50
N ALA A 409 1.85 -23.03 -14.74
CA ALA A 409 2.23 -22.93 -13.34
C ALA A 409 1.30 -23.73 -12.41
N ASN A 410 1.90 -24.30 -11.37
CA ASN A 410 1.17 -24.74 -10.19
C ASN A 410 0.66 -23.48 -9.45
N VAL A 411 -0.65 -23.31 -9.37
CA VAL A 411 -1.24 -22.09 -8.78
C VAL A 411 -0.94 -21.97 -7.29
N ASP A 412 -0.82 -23.09 -6.56
CA ASP A 412 -0.39 -23.06 -5.16
C ASP A 412 1.03 -22.53 -5.02
N LEU A 413 1.93 -22.90 -5.95
CA LEU A 413 3.29 -22.36 -5.99
C LEU A 413 3.28 -20.86 -6.30
N LEU A 414 2.46 -20.43 -7.25
CA LEU A 414 2.29 -19.00 -7.58
C LEU A 414 1.79 -18.20 -6.38
N MET A 415 0.79 -18.72 -5.67
CA MET A 415 0.25 -18.08 -4.47
C MET A 415 1.26 -18.06 -3.33
N ASN A 416 2.00 -19.15 -3.11
CA ASN A 416 3.07 -19.18 -2.11
C ASN A 416 4.17 -18.17 -2.43
N ASN A 417 4.57 -18.02 -3.70
CA ASN A 417 5.54 -17.01 -4.12
C ASN A 417 5.03 -15.58 -3.86
N LEU A 418 3.75 -15.33 -4.13
CA LEU A 418 3.12 -14.04 -3.84
C LEU A 418 3.05 -13.77 -2.33
N TYR A 419 2.67 -14.77 -1.53
CA TYR A 419 2.70 -14.72 -0.07
C TYR A 419 4.10 -14.36 0.43
N GLU A 420 5.13 -15.10 0.00
CA GLU A 420 6.51 -14.86 0.43
C GLU A 420 6.99 -13.45 0.07
N LYS A 421 6.73 -12.97 -1.16
CA LYS A 421 7.12 -11.60 -1.55
C LYS A 421 6.42 -10.54 -0.69
N LEU A 422 5.12 -10.69 -0.45
CA LEU A 422 4.35 -9.72 0.33
C LEU A 422 4.68 -9.78 1.83
N HIS A 423 4.78 -10.98 2.39
CA HIS A 423 5.17 -11.22 3.78
C HIS A 423 6.57 -10.65 4.06
N ASN A 424 7.55 -10.89 3.18
CA ASN A 424 8.90 -10.36 3.35
C ASN A 424 8.96 -8.83 3.24
N ARG A 425 8.17 -8.23 2.34
CA ARG A 425 8.11 -6.77 2.17
C ARG A 425 7.40 -6.05 3.33
N TYR A 426 6.52 -6.74 4.04
CA TYR A 426 5.68 -6.18 5.12
C TYR A 426 5.76 -6.97 6.42
N SER A 427 6.91 -7.56 6.72
CA SER A 427 7.09 -8.47 7.85
C SER A 427 6.59 -7.87 9.18
N GLU A 428 6.85 -6.59 9.44
CA GLU A 428 6.36 -5.89 10.63
C GLU A 428 4.83 -5.75 10.68
N ALA A 429 4.16 -5.62 9.54
CA ALA A 429 2.70 -5.48 9.47
C ALA A 429 1.96 -6.80 9.61
N VAL A 430 2.62 -7.92 9.30
CA VAL A 430 2.06 -9.27 9.39
C VAL A 430 2.50 -10.01 10.66
N LYS A 431 3.40 -9.42 11.47
CA LYS A 431 3.77 -9.84 12.84
C LYS A 431 2.66 -9.54 13.86
N ILE A 432 1.45 -10.02 13.58
CA ILE A 432 0.29 -9.96 14.48
C ILE A 432 -0.03 -11.36 15.00
N SER A 433 -0.58 -11.45 16.21
CA SER A 433 -0.98 -12.74 16.76
C SER A 433 -2.05 -13.39 15.88
N THR A 434 -2.13 -14.72 15.89
CA THR A 434 -3.15 -15.49 15.13
C THR A 434 -4.56 -14.99 15.49
N ARG A 435 -4.80 -14.76 16.79
CA ARG A 435 -6.07 -14.25 17.32
C ARG A 435 -6.45 -12.88 16.75
N GLU A 436 -5.49 -11.94 16.71
CA GLU A 436 -5.72 -10.60 16.14
C GLU A 436 -5.92 -10.65 14.61
N ALA A 437 -5.12 -11.45 13.91
CA ALA A 437 -5.25 -11.66 12.46
C ALA A 437 -6.65 -12.17 12.09
N GLN A 438 -7.15 -13.15 12.85
CA GLN A 438 -8.49 -13.71 12.68
C GLN A 438 -9.58 -12.68 12.92
N ALA A 439 -9.46 -11.86 13.98
CA ALA A 439 -10.44 -10.82 14.27
C ALA A 439 -10.48 -9.72 13.19
N ILE A 440 -9.31 -9.27 12.72
CA ILE A 440 -9.20 -8.30 11.62
C ILE A 440 -9.84 -8.87 10.35
N ALA A 441 -9.46 -10.11 9.98
CA ALA A 441 -10.00 -10.79 8.81
C ALA A 441 -11.54 -10.87 8.90
N ARG A 442 -12.08 -11.40 10.00
CA ARG A 442 -13.53 -11.53 10.21
C ARG A 442 -14.25 -10.19 10.07
N ALA A 443 -13.78 -9.15 10.75
CA ALA A 443 -14.41 -7.83 10.72
C ALA A 443 -14.35 -7.17 9.34
N ALA A 444 -13.21 -7.24 8.66
CA ALA A 444 -13.04 -6.65 7.33
C ALA A 444 -13.90 -7.36 6.27
N LEU A 445 -13.92 -8.70 6.27
CA LEU A 445 -14.65 -9.49 5.29
C LEU A 445 -16.15 -9.35 5.39
N THR A 446 -16.66 -9.27 6.61
CA THR A 446 -18.09 -9.09 6.87
C THR A 446 -18.50 -7.63 6.83
N HIS A 447 -17.54 -6.73 6.61
CA HIS A 447 -17.71 -5.28 6.69
C HIS A 447 -18.43 -4.88 7.99
N THR A 448 -17.98 -5.47 9.11
CA THR A 448 -18.56 -5.24 10.43
C THR A 448 -18.22 -3.84 10.90
N LYS A 449 -19.23 -3.13 11.39
CA LYS A 449 -19.10 -1.81 12.00
C LYS A 449 -18.47 -1.96 13.39
N LEU A 450 -17.37 -1.25 13.62
CA LEU A 450 -16.60 -1.28 14.86
C LEU A 450 -16.63 0.11 15.52
N GLU A 451 -16.88 0.16 16.83
CA GLU A 451 -16.78 1.40 17.60
C GLU A 451 -15.32 1.73 17.91
N PHE A 452 -14.92 2.99 17.72
CA PHE A 452 -13.52 3.42 17.83
C PHE A 452 -12.90 3.18 19.22
N ASN A 453 -13.71 3.35 20.27
CA ASN A 453 -13.29 3.26 21.67
C ASN A 453 -13.64 1.92 22.33
N GLU A 454 -14.08 0.93 21.56
CA GLU A 454 -14.41 -0.40 22.07
C GLU A 454 -13.41 -1.45 21.60
N ILE A 455 -13.26 -2.52 22.37
CA ILE A 455 -12.36 -3.62 22.02
C ILE A 455 -12.94 -4.36 20.82
N VAL A 456 -12.09 -4.65 19.83
CA VAL A 456 -12.50 -5.46 18.68
C VAL A 456 -12.84 -6.86 19.16
N PRO A 457 -14.03 -7.41 18.84
CA PRO A 457 -14.44 -8.74 19.25
C PRO A 457 -13.37 -9.79 18.95
N GLY A 458 -13.13 -10.67 19.92
CA GLY A 458 -12.08 -11.68 19.80
C GLY A 458 -10.66 -11.17 20.05
N THR A 459 -10.45 -9.91 20.46
CA THR A 459 -9.11 -9.36 20.82
C THR A 459 -9.13 -8.69 22.20
N ASP A 460 -8.00 -8.11 22.60
CA ASP A 460 -7.85 -7.17 23.73
C ASP A 460 -7.47 -5.75 23.26
N ARG A 461 -7.62 -5.46 21.97
CA ARG A 461 -7.18 -4.21 21.33
C ARG A 461 -8.34 -3.40 20.76
N LEU A 462 -8.16 -2.08 20.79
CA LEU A 462 -9.01 -1.12 20.10
C LEU A 462 -8.70 -1.12 18.59
N PRO A 463 -9.66 -0.74 17.71
CA PRO A 463 -9.47 -0.79 16.26
C PRO A 463 -8.18 -0.11 15.77
N TYR A 464 -7.87 1.07 16.29
CA TYR A 464 -6.70 1.84 15.88
C TYR A 464 -5.36 1.13 16.21
N LYS A 465 -5.33 0.30 17.26
CA LYS A 465 -4.12 -0.47 17.63
C LYS A 465 -3.87 -1.66 16.70
N LEU A 466 -4.92 -2.16 16.05
CA LEU A 466 -4.83 -3.20 15.03
C LEU A 466 -4.51 -2.62 13.64
N ALA A 467 -4.83 -1.34 13.44
CA ALA A 467 -4.48 -0.61 12.22
C ALA A 467 -2.99 -0.30 12.10
N ILE A 468 -2.20 -0.40 13.18
CA ILE A 468 -0.74 -0.19 13.15
C ILE A 468 -0.07 -1.48 12.65
N PRO A 469 0.79 -1.42 11.61
CA PRO A 469 1.53 -0.26 11.10
C PRO A 469 1.00 0.38 9.79
N GLY A 470 -0.30 0.26 9.49
CA GLY A 470 -0.95 0.97 8.39
C GLY A 470 -1.25 0.10 7.19
N LEU A 471 -1.14 -1.23 7.33
CA LEU A 471 -1.62 -2.18 6.33
C LEU A 471 -3.14 -2.35 6.41
N VAL A 472 -3.66 -2.46 7.63
CA VAL A 472 -5.10 -2.40 7.93
C VAL A 472 -5.44 -0.94 8.14
N ARG A 473 -6.42 -0.42 7.39
CA ARG A 473 -6.92 0.94 7.61
C ARG A 473 -8.19 0.87 8.44
N TYR A 474 -8.25 1.62 9.53
CA TYR A 474 -9.53 1.95 10.14
C TYR A 474 -10.10 3.20 9.47
N TYR A 475 -11.21 3.04 8.76
CA TYR A 475 -11.91 4.12 8.08
C TYR A 475 -13.23 4.43 8.78
N GLN A 476 -13.46 5.70 9.06
CA GLN A 476 -14.66 6.20 9.71
C GLN A 476 -15.47 7.04 8.71
N PRO A 477 -16.66 6.59 8.28
CA PRO A 477 -17.52 7.38 7.41
C PRO A 477 -18.15 8.55 8.17
N GLY A 478 -17.90 9.77 7.69
CA GLY A 478 -18.49 10.98 8.26
C GLY A 478 -18.01 11.28 9.68
N SER A 479 -18.88 11.89 10.49
CA SER A 479 -18.58 12.34 11.85
C SER A 479 -19.05 11.37 12.96
N GLY A 480 -19.32 10.10 12.63
CA GLY A 480 -19.76 9.11 13.63
C GLY A 480 -18.65 8.71 14.60
N THR A 481 -18.88 7.76 15.51
CA THR A 481 -17.84 7.20 16.40
C THR A 481 -17.33 5.83 15.96
N SER A 482 -17.91 5.30 14.89
CA SER A 482 -17.67 3.95 14.40
C SER A 482 -17.22 3.94 12.94
N GLY A 483 -16.46 2.90 12.62
CA GLY A 483 -15.83 2.72 11.32
C GLY A 483 -15.68 1.25 10.96
N TYR A 484 -14.87 1.01 9.95
CA TYR A 484 -14.65 -0.30 9.35
C TYR A 484 -13.17 -0.52 9.12
N PHE A 485 -12.76 -1.78 9.15
CA PHE A 485 -11.45 -2.15 8.61
C PHE A 485 -11.53 -2.26 7.09
N ASP A 486 -10.66 -1.53 6.41
CA ASP A 486 -10.47 -1.54 4.97
C ASP A 486 -9.08 -2.11 4.66
N LEU A 487 -9.08 -3.24 3.95
CA LEU A 487 -7.88 -3.85 3.38
C LEU A 487 -8.24 -4.71 2.16
N PRO A 488 -7.38 -4.76 1.14
CA PRO A 488 -7.53 -5.67 0.02
C PRO A 488 -7.64 -7.13 0.45
N TYR A 489 -8.39 -7.90 -0.33
CA TYR A 489 -8.59 -9.33 -0.10
C TYR A 489 -7.28 -10.11 0.05
N ILE A 490 -6.26 -9.80 -0.76
CA ILE A 490 -4.96 -10.48 -0.70
C ILE A 490 -4.30 -10.40 0.68
N TRP A 491 -4.51 -9.29 1.40
CA TRP A 491 -3.97 -9.12 2.75
C TRP A 491 -4.74 -9.91 3.79
N ILE A 492 -6.06 -10.02 3.61
CA ILE A 492 -6.90 -10.87 4.46
C ILE A 492 -6.54 -12.33 4.27
N TRP A 493 -6.27 -12.72 3.03
CA TRP A 493 -5.75 -14.04 2.71
C TRP A 493 -4.43 -14.31 3.42
N ILE A 494 -3.44 -13.42 3.29
CA ILE A 494 -2.13 -13.54 3.95
C ILE A 494 -2.28 -13.65 5.48
N MET A 495 -3.15 -12.84 6.09
CA MET A 495 -3.40 -12.87 7.54
C MET A 495 -4.06 -14.18 7.99
N SER A 496 -4.92 -14.75 7.15
CA SER A 496 -5.61 -16.01 7.42
C SER A 496 -4.74 -17.23 7.10
N TYR A 497 -3.77 -17.07 6.19
CA TYR A 497 -2.84 -18.10 5.74
C TYR A 497 -1.56 -18.06 6.57
N LYS A 498 -1.53 -18.82 7.66
CA LYS A 498 -0.32 -19.00 8.46
C LYS A 498 0.19 -20.44 8.35
N PRO A 499 1.25 -20.69 7.55
CA PRO A 499 1.81 -22.03 7.46
C PRO A 499 2.35 -22.45 8.84
N ASN A 500 1.85 -23.57 9.35
CA ASN A 500 2.23 -24.20 10.63
C ASN A 500 1.59 -23.65 11.92
N GLU A 501 0.57 -22.78 11.85
CA GLU A 501 -0.22 -22.37 13.02
C GLU A 501 -1.64 -22.97 13.02
N ASP A 502 -2.30 -22.93 14.18
CA ASP A 502 -3.71 -23.29 14.32
C ASP A 502 -4.56 -22.42 13.40
N ARG A 503 -5.09 -23.09 12.38
CA ARG A 503 -5.95 -22.51 11.38
C ARG A 503 -7.30 -22.20 12.00
N ASP A 504 -7.77 -20.96 11.86
CA ASP A 504 -9.16 -20.64 12.16
C ASP A 504 -10.04 -21.49 11.24
N MET A 505 -10.72 -22.50 11.78
CA MET A 505 -11.53 -23.41 10.98
C MET A 505 -12.58 -22.63 10.19
N LEU A 506 -13.11 -21.52 10.72
CA LEU A 506 -14.06 -20.68 9.99
C LEU A 506 -13.42 -20.00 8.78
N LEU A 507 -12.28 -19.33 8.94
CA LEU A 507 -11.59 -18.69 7.81
C LEU A 507 -10.97 -19.73 6.86
N THR A 508 -10.61 -20.89 7.37
CA THR A 508 -10.04 -21.99 6.57
C THR A 508 -11.09 -22.66 5.71
N ASN A 509 -12.31 -22.84 6.22
CA ASN A 509 -13.46 -23.37 5.48
C ASN A 509 -13.97 -22.39 4.41
N TRP A 510 -13.58 -21.12 4.50
CA TRP A 510 -13.78 -20.12 3.46
C TRP A 510 -12.74 -20.15 2.34
N HIS A 511 -11.73 -21.03 2.48
CA HIS A 511 -10.74 -21.36 1.46
C HIS A 511 -10.25 -20.14 0.67
N PHE A 512 -9.68 -19.17 1.39
CA PHE A 512 -9.10 -17.99 0.74
C PHE A 512 -8.06 -18.33 -0.36
N CYS A 513 -7.48 -19.55 -0.30
CA CYS A 513 -6.69 -20.24 -1.34
C CYS A 513 -7.54 -21.08 -2.33
N ASP A 514 -8.68 -20.60 -2.86
CA ASP A 514 -9.53 -21.37 -3.79
C ASP A 514 -8.95 -21.59 -5.20
N TYR A 515 -7.63 -21.44 -5.33
CA TYR A 515 -6.95 -21.48 -6.61
C TYR A 515 -6.67 -22.90 -7.13
N GLY A 516 -6.63 -23.90 -6.22
CA GLY A 516 -6.43 -25.33 -6.47
C GLY A 516 -7.52 -26.18 -5.81
N GLU A 517 -8.17 -27.05 -6.57
CA GLU A 517 -9.46 -27.63 -6.18
C GLU A 517 -9.48 -29.08 -5.72
N HIS A 518 -9.71 -29.33 -4.43
CA HIS A 518 -9.83 -30.72 -3.97
C HIS A 518 -10.90 -31.04 -2.89
N GLN A 519 -11.54 -30.08 -2.21
CA GLN A 519 -12.35 -30.40 -1.02
C GLN A 519 -13.87 -30.59 -1.22
N SER A 520 -14.53 -29.90 -2.15
CA SER A 520 -15.96 -30.16 -2.48
C SER A 520 -16.21 -31.56 -3.08
N LYS A 521 -15.13 -32.27 -3.44
CA LYS A 521 -15.14 -33.67 -3.84
C LYS A 521 -15.31 -34.61 -2.63
N MET A 522 -14.95 -34.16 -1.43
CA MET A 522 -15.01 -34.92 -0.18
C MET A 522 -16.25 -34.56 0.66
N ASP A 523 -16.63 -33.28 0.70
CA ASP A 523 -17.80 -32.81 1.45
C ASP A 523 -18.51 -31.68 0.69
N SER A 524 -19.81 -31.85 0.45
CA SER A 524 -20.64 -30.96 -0.38
C SER A 524 -20.98 -29.62 0.29
N ARG A 525 -20.80 -29.51 1.61
CA ARG A 525 -21.00 -28.24 2.35
C ARG A 525 -19.95 -27.21 1.97
N TYR A 526 -18.81 -27.65 1.43
CA TYR A 526 -17.78 -26.73 0.94
C TYR A 526 -18.11 -26.24 -0.48
N PRO A 527 -17.98 -24.93 -0.74
CA PRO A 527 -18.18 -24.39 -2.09
C PRO A 527 -17.19 -25.07 -3.06
N PRO A 528 -17.64 -25.50 -4.25
CA PRO A 528 -16.72 -26.01 -5.26
C PRO A 528 -15.86 -24.86 -5.81
N GLY A 529 -14.54 -25.08 -5.91
CA GLY A 529 -13.55 -24.04 -6.22
C GLY A 529 -13.69 -23.39 -7.61
N SER A 530 -14.47 -23.98 -8.51
CA SER A 530 -14.87 -23.39 -9.78
C SER A 530 -16.02 -22.42 -9.58
N GLN A 531 -15.72 -21.18 -9.19
CA GLN A 531 -16.73 -20.21 -8.79
C GLN A 531 -17.46 -19.56 -9.99
N PHE A 532 -18.30 -20.33 -10.67
CA PHE A 532 -19.30 -19.84 -11.63
C PHE A 532 -20.59 -19.44 -10.90
N TRP A 533 -21.49 -18.74 -11.60
CA TRP A 533 -22.82 -18.37 -11.07
C TRP A 533 -23.58 -19.54 -10.37
N GLN A 534 -23.35 -20.78 -10.81
CA GLN A 534 -23.91 -22.01 -10.22
C GLN A 534 -23.55 -22.23 -8.73
N HIS A 535 -22.59 -21.46 -8.20
CA HIS A 535 -22.09 -21.57 -6.83
C HIS A 535 -22.30 -20.30 -6.02
N PHE A 536 -22.92 -19.28 -6.61
CA PHE A 536 -23.21 -18.03 -5.91
C PHE A 536 -24.23 -18.22 -4.78
N GLU A 537 -25.16 -19.18 -4.93
CA GLU A 537 -26.09 -19.59 -3.86
C GLU A 537 -25.36 -20.14 -2.63
N HIS A 538 -24.40 -21.05 -2.85
CA HIS A 538 -23.51 -21.52 -1.79
C HIS A 538 -22.75 -20.37 -1.15
N PHE A 539 -22.15 -19.49 -1.95
CA PHE A 539 -21.39 -18.34 -1.45
C PHE A 539 -22.25 -17.44 -0.55
N ALA A 540 -23.45 -17.06 -0.98
CA ALA A 540 -24.34 -16.21 -0.21
C ALA A 540 -24.75 -16.86 1.12
N ALA A 541 -25.10 -18.14 1.10
CA ALA A 541 -25.45 -18.91 2.30
C ALA A 541 -24.27 -19.00 3.28
N THR A 542 -23.07 -19.31 2.79
CA THR A 542 -21.86 -19.33 3.61
C THR A 542 -21.54 -17.94 4.15
N PHE A 543 -21.69 -16.86 3.35
CA PHE A 543 -21.47 -15.47 3.78
C PHE A 543 -22.37 -15.08 4.93
N ARG A 544 -23.62 -15.55 4.91
CA ARG A 544 -24.53 -15.38 6.04
C ARG A 544 -24.06 -16.13 7.30
N CYS A 545 -23.54 -17.34 7.16
CA CYS A 545 -22.94 -18.08 8.28
C CYS A 545 -21.73 -17.35 8.86
N LEU A 546 -20.87 -16.79 7.99
CA LEU A 546 -19.73 -15.98 8.42
C LEU A 546 -20.17 -14.78 9.25
N LYS A 547 -21.15 -14.02 8.76
CA LYS A 547 -21.71 -12.86 9.45
C LYS A 547 -22.26 -13.19 10.84
N SER A 548 -22.88 -14.36 11.03
CA SER A 548 -23.35 -14.79 12.36
C SER A 548 -22.25 -14.99 13.38
N LYS A 549 -21.07 -15.46 12.93
CA LYS A 549 -19.93 -15.82 13.79
C LYS A 549 -19.01 -14.64 14.10
N VAL A 550 -19.29 -13.47 13.54
CA VAL A 550 -18.65 -12.20 13.94
C VAL A 550 -19.43 -11.50 15.05
N LEU A 551 -20.71 -11.84 15.21
CA LEU A 551 -21.56 -11.38 16.30
C LEU A 551 -21.49 -12.34 17.49
N ASP A 552 -21.86 -11.84 18.67
CA ASP A 552 -21.89 -12.64 19.90
C ASP A 552 -22.95 -13.75 19.83
N GLU A 553 -22.57 -14.95 20.29
CA GLU A 553 -23.51 -16.07 20.46
C GLU A 553 -24.52 -15.74 21.56
N GLY A 554 -25.81 -15.89 21.27
CA GLY A 554 -26.90 -15.54 22.18
C GLY A 554 -27.15 -14.03 22.33
N GLY A 555 -26.41 -13.19 21.60
CA GLY A 555 -26.58 -11.74 21.62
C GLY A 555 -27.84 -11.28 20.86
N LEU A 556 -28.57 -10.31 21.42
CA LEU A 556 -29.68 -9.68 20.72
C LEU A 556 -29.14 -8.78 19.61
N THR A 557 -29.60 -8.97 18.37
CA THR A 557 -29.18 -8.19 17.21
C THR A 557 -30.35 -7.87 16.28
N ASN A 558 -30.07 -7.13 15.21
CA ASN A 558 -31.03 -6.76 14.18
C ASN A 558 -30.62 -7.31 12.81
N ILE A 559 -31.59 -7.50 11.94
CA ILE A 559 -31.38 -7.85 10.53
C ILE A 559 -30.57 -6.78 9.80
N SER A 560 -30.82 -5.50 10.10
CA SER A 560 -30.04 -4.38 9.55
C SER A 560 -28.55 -4.41 9.95
N THR A 561 -28.22 -4.96 11.12
CA THR A 561 -26.83 -5.16 11.56
C THR A 561 -26.16 -6.27 10.75
N VAL A 562 -26.83 -7.43 10.61
CA VAL A 562 -26.29 -8.56 9.84
C VAL A 562 -26.15 -8.22 8.36
N HIS A 563 -27.16 -7.60 7.78
CA HIS A 563 -27.19 -7.23 6.36
C HIS A 563 -26.70 -5.81 6.10
N ALA A 564 -25.84 -5.26 6.96
CA ALA A 564 -25.18 -3.98 6.71
C ALA A 564 -24.56 -3.94 5.31
N GLY A 565 -24.77 -2.82 4.61
CA GLY A 565 -24.41 -2.63 3.19
C GLY A 565 -25.49 -3.01 2.18
N ALA A 566 -26.52 -3.77 2.57
CA ALA A 566 -27.68 -4.01 1.71
C ALA A 566 -28.62 -2.79 1.70
N ARG A 567 -29.39 -2.63 0.62
CA ARG A 567 -30.56 -1.74 0.65
C ARG A 567 -31.71 -2.53 1.25
N LEU A 568 -32.29 -2.00 2.31
CA LEU A 568 -33.27 -2.70 3.15
C LEU A 568 -34.47 -1.82 3.47
N ASN A 569 -35.64 -2.45 3.59
CA ASN A 569 -36.86 -1.85 4.13
C ASN A 569 -37.45 -2.78 5.20
N GLY A 570 -37.68 -2.24 6.38
CA GLY A 570 -38.03 -3.01 7.58
C GLY A 570 -36.79 -3.57 8.29
N ASP A 571 -36.98 -3.89 9.57
CA ASP A 571 -35.96 -4.49 10.42
C ASP A 571 -36.63 -5.43 11.43
N ALA A 572 -35.88 -6.39 11.95
CA ALA A 572 -36.36 -7.35 12.93
C ALA A 572 -35.28 -7.70 13.94
N GLN A 573 -35.67 -7.80 15.20
CA GLN A 573 -34.82 -8.24 16.31
C GLN A 573 -34.86 -9.75 16.46
N PHE A 574 -33.70 -10.34 16.70
CA PHE A 574 -33.55 -11.78 16.94
C PHE A 574 -32.30 -12.07 17.77
N ILE A 575 -32.25 -13.27 18.35
CA ILE A 575 -31.08 -13.77 19.06
C ILE A 575 -30.12 -14.39 18.04
N ASN A 576 -28.89 -13.89 17.99
CA ASN A 576 -27.88 -14.40 17.08
C ASN A 576 -27.35 -15.76 17.58
N HIS A 577 -27.36 -16.74 16.68
CA HIS A 577 -26.63 -18.00 16.84
C HIS A 577 -25.57 -18.15 15.76
N HIS A 578 -24.45 -18.75 16.12
CA HIS A 578 -23.35 -19.10 15.23
C HIS A 578 -23.81 -20.21 14.29
N LEU A 579 -24.04 -19.86 13.03
CA LEU A 579 -24.68 -20.73 12.06
C LEU A 579 -23.73 -21.79 11.49
N GLU A 580 -24.27 -22.97 11.26
CA GLU A 580 -23.67 -24.03 10.45
C GLU A 580 -24.40 -24.14 9.11
N LEU A 581 -23.63 -24.37 8.04
CA LEU A 581 -24.20 -24.55 6.70
C LEU A 581 -24.54 -26.01 6.49
N GLU A 582 -25.77 -26.28 6.07
CA GLU A 582 -26.21 -27.62 5.70
C GLU A 582 -26.85 -27.64 4.30
N VAL A 583 -26.64 -28.71 3.56
CA VAL A 583 -27.17 -28.88 2.19
C VAL A 583 -28.37 -29.82 2.25
N SER A 584 -29.54 -29.33 1.82
CA SER A 584 -30.75 -30.14 1.82
C SER A 584 -30.67 -31.26 0.78
N SER A 585 -31.04 -32.47 1.18
CA SER A 585 -31.16 -33.63 0.27
C SER A 585 -32.31 -33.48 -0.72
N TYR A 586 -33.27 -32.59 -0.44
CA TYR A 586 -34.49 -32.39 -1.23
C TYR A 586 -34.81 -30.90 -1.43
N GLN A 587 -35.70 -30.61 -2.39
CA GLN A 587 -36.25 -29.26 -2.53
C GLN A 587 -37.22 -28.99 -1.38
N GLN A 588 -37.00 -27.88 -0.65
CA GLN A 588 -37.78 -27.48 0.52
C GLN A 588 -38.64 -26.25 0.21
N ASP A 589 -39.81 -26.18 0.85
CA ASP A 589 -40.54 -24.92 0.97
C ASP A 589 -39.87 -24.05 2.03
N THR A 590 -39.54 -22.81 1.68
CA THR A 590 -38.82 -21.87 2.55
C THR A 590 -39.73 -20.93 3.32
N LYS A 591 -41.05 -20.98 3.10
CA LYS A 591 -42.03 -20.10 3.75
C LYS A 591 -42.32 -20.54 5.17
N SER A 592 -42.19 -19.65 6.15
CA SER A 592 -42.60 -19.94 7.53
C SER A 592 -44.07 -20.35 7.66
N ALA A 593 -44.96 -19.80 6.81
CA ALA A 593 -46.38 -20.14 6.80
C ALA A 593 -46.66 -21.60 6.39
N SER A 594 -45.71 -22.27 5.73
CA SER A 594 -45.84 -23.66 5.32
C SER A 594 -45.53 -24.64 6.45
N TYR A 595 -45.03 -24.16 7.60
CA TYR A 595 -44.66 -24.99 8.73
C TYR A 595 -45.46 -24.63 10.01
N PRO A 596 -46.02 -25.63 10.74
CA PRO A 596 -46.76 -25.36 11.97
C PRO A 596 -45.81 -24.93 13.12
N SER A 597 -46.14 -23.82 13.77
CA SER A 597 -45.32 -23.16 14.81
C SER A 597 -45.05 -23.95 16.10
N ASN A 598 -45.58 -25.18 16.23
CA ASN A 598 -45.51 -26.01 17.44
C ASN A 598 -44.76 -27.35 17.23
N MET A 599 -44.02 -27.52 16.14
CA MET A 599 -43.23 -28.72 15.88
C MET A 599 -41.79 -28.38 15.48
N PRO A 600 -40.81 -29.28 15.75
CA PRO A 600 -39.44 -29.11 15.27
C PRO A 600 -39.41 -29.23 13.73
N TRP A 601 -38.87 -28.21 13.07
CA TRP A 601 -38.77 -28.18 11.61
C TRP A 601 -37.55 -28.96 11.13
N ASN A 602 -37.73 -30.28 11.09
CA ASN A 602 -36.69 -31.22 10.66
C ASN A 602 -36.51 -31.22 9.14
N ILE A 603 -35.29 -30.97 8.67
CA ILE A 603 -34.89 -31.04 7.27
C ILE A 603 -33.85 -32.14 7.11
N ALA A 604 -34.10 -33.05 6.17
CA ALA A 604 -33.13 -34.06 5.77
C ALA A 604 -32.04 -33.40 4.90
N CYS A 605 -30.84 -33.32 5.44
CA CYS A 605 -29.64 -32.82 4.77
C CYS A 605 -28.78 -34.00 4.29
N GLU A 606 -27.70 -33.72 3.55
CA GLU A 606 -26.88 -34.78 2.95
C GLU A 606 -26.20 -35.69 3.99
N TYR A 607 -25.84 -35.14 5.15
CA TYR A 607 -25.09 -35.86 6.19
C TYR A 607 -25.90 -36.18 7.44
N GLU A 608 -26.95 -35.41 7.72
CA GLU A 608 -27.79 -35.57 8.90
C GLU A 608 -29.18 -34.98 8.72
N THR A 609 -30.04 -35.10 9.73
CA THR A 609 -31.32 -34.40 9.79
C THR A 609 -31.22 -33.30 10.84
N VAL A 610 -31.45 -32.06 10.44
CA VAL A 610 -31.32 -30.89 11.31
C VAL A 610 -32.66 -30.25 11.60
N ASP A 611 -32.85 -29.79 12.83
CA ASP A 611 -34.02 -29.01 13.24
C ASP A 611 -33.72 -27.52 13.10
N ILE A 612 -34.25 -26.90 12.06
CA ILE A 612 -33.94 -25.49 11.79
C ILE A 612 -34.63 -24.53 12.75
N SER A 613 -35.65 -24.98 13.49
CA SER A 613 -36.34 -24.14 14.48
C SER A 613 -35.44 -23.68 15.63
N GLN A 614 -34.30 -24.35 15.81
CA GLN A 614 -33.25 -23.97 16.76
C GLN A 614 -32.48 -22.70 16.35
N GLY A 615 -32.66 -22.20 15.12
CA GLY A 615 -32.01 -21.00 14.62
C GLY A 615 -30.49 -21.12 14.41
N ARG A 616 -29.94 -22.35 14.39
CA ARG A 616 -28.50 -22.64 14.32
C ARG A 616 -27.99 -23.05 12.94
N HIS A 617 -28.89 -23.24 11.98
CA HIS A 617 -28.54 -23.77 10.67
C HIS A 617 -28.97 -22.83 9.56
N CYS A 618 -28.08 -22.58 8.60
CA CYS A 618 -28.39 -22.00 7.30
C CYS A 618 -28.50 -23.15 6.30
N ILE A 619 -29.67 -23.30 5.69
CA ILE A 619 -29.93 -24.40 4.75
C ILE A 619 -29.76 -23.89 3.34
N LEU A 620 -28.87 -24.53 2.58
CA LEU A 620 -28.87 -24.44 1.14
C LEU A 620 -29.93 -25.38 0.57
N ASN A 621 -30.84 -24.84 -0.24
CA ASN A 621 -31.94 -25.60 -0.81
C ASN A 621 -31.48 -26.53 -1.94
N GLY A 622 -32.29 -27.55 -2.24
CA GLY A 622 -32.02 -28.47 -3.35
C GLY A 622 -31.99 -27.74 -4.69
N THR A 623 -31.12 -28.19 -5.60
CA THR A 623 -30.98 -27.59 -6.94
C THR A 623 -32.32 -27.46 -7.65
N SER A 624 -32.55 -26.31 -8.29
CA SER A 624 -33.79 -25.97 -9.02
C SER A 624 -35.04 -25.94 -8.14
N ALA A 625 -34.91 -25.70 -6.83
CA ALA A 625 -36.06 -25.52 -5.96
C ALA A 625 -36.96 -24.36 -6.47
N PRO A 626 -38.30 -24.49 -6.36
CA PRO A 626 -39.23 -23.44 -6.77
C PRO A 626 -39.23 -22.23 -5.83
N ASN A 627 -38.67 -22.37 -4.62
CA ASN A 627 -38.71 -21.38 -3.55
C ASN A 627 -37.32 -20.75 -3.34
N GLY A 628 -36.98 -20.30 -2.12
CA GLY A 628 -35.70 -19.65 -1.82
C GLY A 628 -34.50 -20.57 -2.06
N ASP A 629 -33.37 -19.99 -2.44
CA ASP A 629 -32.13 -20.74 -2.74
C ASP A 629 -31.40 -21.14 -1.44
N SER A 630 -31.51 -20.31 -0.39
CA SER A 630 -31.12 -20.67 0.97
C SER A 630 -32.02 -20.00 2.01
N PHE A 631 -32.08 -20.55 3.22
CA PHE A 631 -32.97 -20.05 4.27
C PHE A 631 -32.55 -20.51 5.67
N LEU A 632 -33.04 -19.80 6.69
CA LEU A 632 -32.92 -20.16 8.10
C LEU A 632 -34.12 -19.66 8.91
N CYS A 633 -34.37 -20.27 10.06
CA CYS A 633 -35.30 -19.73 11.07
C CYS A 633 -34.55 -18.74 11.97
N LEU A 634 -35.14 -17.58 12.24
CA LEU A 634 -34.58 -16.62 13.20
C LEU A 634 -35.18 -16.88 14.58
N ASP A 635 -34.33 -16.94 15.61
CA ASP A 635 -34.79 -16.97 17.01
C ASP A 635 -35.36 -15.60 17.40
N SER A 636 -36.64 -15.42 17.07
CA SER A 636 -37.35 -14.14 17.06
C SER A 636 -38.79 -14.35 17.52
N THR A 637 -39.41 -13.29 18.02
CA THR A 637 -40.82 -13.31 18.43
C THR A 637 -41.55 -12.12 17.78
N PRO A 638 -42.52 -12.36 16.87
CA PRO A 638 -42.99 -13.67 16.39
C PRO A 638 -41.95 -14.39 15.52
N ALA A 639 -42.06 -15.72 15.43
CA ALA A 639 -41.16 -16.54 14.61
C ALA A 639 -41.20 -16.11 13.14
N MET A 640 -40.02 -16.01 12.53
CA MET A 640 -39.85 -15.61 11.13
C MET A 640 -38.68 -16.34 10.49
N ASN A 641 -38.76 -16.54 9.17
CA ASN A 641 -37.62 -17.02 8.40
C ASN A 641 -36.83 -15.86 7.77
N GLU A 642 -35.53 -16.07 7.62
CA GLU A 642 -34.68 -15.31 6.71
C GLU A 642 -34.50 -16.13 5.43
N VAL A 643 -34.92 -15.60 4.28
CA VAL A 643 -34.94 -16.32 3.00
C VAL A 643 -34.10 -15.57 1.97
N HIS A 644 -33.21 -16.29 1.30
CA HIS A 644 -32.28 -15.76 0.31
C HIS A 644 -32.66 -16.22 -1.09
N GLN A 645 -32.54 -15.31 -2.05
CA GLN A 645 -32.68 -15.63 -3.46
C GLN A 645 -31.53 -15.02 -4.25
N CYS A 646 -30.89 -15.81 -5.10
CA CYS A 646 -29.84 -15.43 -6.02
C CYS A 646 -30.38 -15.43 -7.46
N LYS A 647 -30.18 -14.32 -8.19
CA LYS A 647 -30.60 -14.22 -9.61
C LYS A 647 -29.57 -13.59 -10.54
N LEU A 648 -29.20 -14.37 -11.56
CA LEU A 648 -28.47 -13.93 -12.75
C LEU A 648 -29.48 -13.69 -13.86
N LEU A 649 -29.81 -12.43 -14.06
CA LEU A 649 -30.82 -12.06 -15.04
C LEU A 649 -30.17 -11.76 -16.39
N LYS A 650 -30.76 -12.32 -17.46
CA LYS A 650 -30.39 -12.01 -18.84
C LYS A 650 -30.89 -10.63 -19.27
N SER A 651 -31.97 -10.13 -18.66
CA SER A 651 -32.51 -8.78 -18.88
C SER A 651 -31.53 -7.70 -18.39
N THR A 652 -31.63 -6.48 -18.92
CA THR A 652 -30.79 -5.35 -18.52
C THR A 652 -31.21 -4.71 -17.20
N SER A 653 -32.43 -4.98 -16.70
CA SER A 653 -32.98 -4.44 -15.45
C SER A 653 -33.80 -5.48 -14.67
N ILE A 654 -33.99 -5.19 -13.38
CA ILE A 654 -34.97 -5.84 -12.49
C ILE A 654 -36.10 -4.84 -12.28
N THR A 655 -37.33 -5.26 -12.52
CA THR A 655 -38.51 -4.46 -12.19
C THR A 655 -39.00 -4.78 -10.79
N GLU A 656 -39.79 -3.87 -10.21
CA GLU A 656 -40.48 -4.12 -8.93
C GLU A 656 -41.37 -5.37 -9.02
N ALA A 657 -42.01 -5.63 -10.17
CA ALA A 657 -42.82 -6.83 -10.39
C ALA A 657 -41.98 -8.14 -10.34
N ASP A 658 -40.77 -8.12 -10.90
CA ASP A 658 -39.86 -9.26 -10.82
C ASP A 658 -39.46 -9.54 -9.37
N TYR A 659 -39.11 -8.49 -8.61
CA TYR A 659 -38.78 -8.61 -7.20
C TYR A 659 -39.94 -9.19 -6.38
N LEU A 660 -41.15 -8.65 -6.56
CA LEU A 660 -42.34 -9.11 -5.86
C LEU A 660 -42.69 -10.57 -6.20
N THR A 661 -42.46 -10.98 -7.45
CA THR A 661 -42.67 -12.37 -7.88
C THR A 661 -41.70 -13.31 -7.17
N GLU A 662 -40.41 -12.94 -7.11
CA GLU A 662 -39.38 -13.70 -6.41
C GLU A 662 -39.64 -13.76 -4.89
N ARG A 663 -40.09 -12.65 -4.29
CA ARG A 663 -40.48 -12.63 -2.88
C ARG A 663 -41.68 -13.54 -2.61
N ALA A 664 -42.74 -13.44 -3.42
CA ALA A 664 -43.99 -14.16 -3.19
C ALA A 664 -43.86 -15.68 -3.32
N LYS A 665 -42.94 -16.16 -4.18
CA LYS A 665 -42.68 -17.60 -4.30
C LYS A 665 -41.78 -18.14 -3.17
N SER A 666 -40.91 -17.30 -2.59
CA SER A 666 -39.88 -17.76 -1.64
C SER A 666 -40.19 -17.48 -0.18
N ALA A 667 -40.90 -16.40 0.14
CA ALA A 667 -41.06 -15.93 1.51
C ALA A 667 -42.54 -15.64 1.86
N SER A 668 -42.90 -15.85 3.12
CA SER A 668 -44.19 -15.43 3.68
C SER A 668 -44.22 -13.91 3.89
N ALA A 669 -45.39 -13.35 4.22
CA ALA A 669 -45.51 -11.91 4.47
C ALA A 669 -44.62 -11.43 5.63
N ASN A 670 -44.47 -12.26 6.67
CA ASN A 670 -43.70 -11.97 7.89
C ASN A 670 -42.24 -12.44 7.83
N ASP A 671 -41.84 -13.10 6.75
CA ASP A 671 -40.45 -13.53 6.56
C ASP A 671 -39.60 -12.37 6.05
N PHE A 672 -38.33 -12.35 6.44
CA PHE A 672 -37.35 -11.46 5.83
C PHE A 672 -36.86 -12.05 4.52
N PHE A 673 -36.95 -11.29 3.43
CA PHE A 673 -36.53 -11.73 2.10
C PHE A 673 -35.38 -10.87 1.58
N ILE A 674 -34.32 -11.50 1.08
CA ILE A 674 -33.20 -10.80 0.44
C ILE A 674 -32.91 -11.36 -0.94
N LEU A 675 -32.83 -10.46 -1.92
CA LEU A 675 -32.46 -10.78 -3.30
C LEU A 675 -31.01 -10.35 -3.58
N TYR A 676 -30.20 -11.28 -4.03
CA TYR A 676 -28.84 -11.05 -4.53
C TYR A 676 -28.82 -11.08 -6.06
N THR A 677 -28.22 -10.06 -6.66
CA THR A 677 -28.12 -9.95 -8.12
C THR A 677 -26.89 -9.17 -8.58
N THR A 678 -26.39 -9.44 -9.78
CA THR A 678 -25.26 -8.72 -10.38
C THR A 678 -25.65 -7.44 -11.10
N LYS A 679 -26.95 -7.18 -11.28
CA LYS A 679 -27.42 -5.96 -11.96
C LYS A 679 -27.11 -4.74 -11.14
N ARG A 680 -26.74 -3.63 -11.80
CA ARG A 680 -26.47 -2.34 -11.15
C ARG A 680 -27.69 -1.44 -11.23
N ASN A 681 -27.81 -0.51 -10.28
CA ASN A 681 -28.83 0.55 -10.26
C ASN A 681 -30.27 -0.01 -10.32
N VAL A 682 -30.56 -1.04 -9.52
CA VAL A 682 -31.90 -1.62 -9.46
C VAL A 682 -32.83 -0.67 -8.70
N ASP A 683 -33.75 0.00 -9.37
CA ASP A 683 -34.69 0.90 -8.72
C ASP A 683 -36.00 0.15 -8.40
N VAL A 684 -36.10 -0.34 -7.15
CA VAL A 684 -37.22 -1.14 -6.67
C VAL A 684 -37.64 -0.61 -5.31
N ASN A 685 -38.95 -0.34 -5.15
CA ASN A 685 -39.53 -0.05 -3.85
C ASN A 685 -39.64 -1.37 -3.08
N LEU A 686 -38.75 -1.56 -2.10
CA LEU A 686 -38.72 -2.78 -1.30
C LEU A 686 -39.97 -2.86 -0.41
N PRO A 687 -40.67 -4.00 -0.36
CA PRO A 687 -41.69 -4.25 0.67
C PRO A 687 -41.11 -4.22 2.08
N ASN A 688 -41.97 -4.22 3.10
CA ASN A 688 -41.48 -4.39 4.47
C ASN A 688 -40.83 -5.78 4.65
N LEU A 689 -39.81 -5.84 5.51
CA LEU A 689 -38.98 -7.02 5.76
C LEU A 689 -38.35 -7.56 4.46
N SER A 690 -37.72 -6.66 3.71
CA SER A 690 -37.14 -7.02 2.42
C SER A 690 -35.86 -6.25 2.14
N ALA A 691 -34.92 -6.91 1.47
CA ALA A 691 -33.63 -6.34 1.11
C ALA A 691 -33.19 -6.74 -0.30
N ILE A 692 -32.25 -5.97 -0.83
CA ILE A 692 -31.59 -6.24 -2.09
C ILE A 692 -30.10 -5.90 -2.03
N VAL A 693 -29.30 -6.80 -2.59
CA VAL A 693 -27.87 -6.62 -2.83
C VAL A 693 -27.64 -6.72 -4.33
N ASP A 694 -27.35 -5.58 -4.94
CA ASP A 694 -27.19 -5.39 -6.37
C ASP A 694 -25.82 -4.77 -6.66
N GLY A 695 -25.33 -4.84 -7.90
CA GLY A 695 -23.96 -4.44 -8.22
C GLY A 695 -23.58 -2.99 -7.84
N SER A 696 -24.52 -2.12 -7.45
CA SER A 696 -24.25 -0.80 -6.88
C SER A 696 -23.82 -0.81 -5.40
N ASN A 697 -24.26 -1.77 -4.59
CA ASN A 697 -23.95 -1.87 -3.16
C ASN A 697 -23.14 -3.12 -2.77
N TRP A 698 -22.61 -3.85 -3.75
CA TRP A 698 -21.81 -5.06 -3.49
C TRP A 698 -20.56 -4.79 -2.66
N LYS A 699 -19.86 -3.68 -2.93
CA LYS A 699 -18.68 -3.31 -2.13
C LYS A 699 -19.05 -3.04 -0.67
N ASP A 700 -20.20 -2.43 -0.44
CA ASP A 700 -20.69 -2.15 0.90
C ASP A 700 -21.17 -3.41 1.62
N TYR A 701 -21.70 -4.40 0.89
CA TYR A 701 -22.24 -5.63 1.50
C TYR A 701 -21.20 -6.76 1.66
N PHE A 702 -20.42 -7.03 0.61
CA PHE A 702 -19.41 -8.10 0.57
C PHE A 702 -17.99 -7.60 0.91
N GLY A 703 -17.80 -6.30 1.11
CA GLY A 703 -16.52 -5.73 1.48
C GLY A 703 -15.42 -6.08 0.47
N PRO A 704 -14.22 -6.48 0.94
CA PRO A 704 -13.09 -6.88 0.10
C PRO A 704 -13.35 -8.08 -0.83
N PHE A 705 -14.36 -8.92 -0.55
CA PHE A 705 -14.75 -10.02 -1.44
C PHE A 705 -15.59 -9.58 -2.65
N ALA A 706 -16.07 -8.32 -2.69
CA ALA A 706 -17.03 -7.89 -3.70
C ALA A 706 -16.55 -8.10 -5.13
N GLY A 707 -15.25 -7.87 -5.41
CA GLY A 707 -14.67 -8.07 -6.74
C GLY A 707 -14.71 -9.54 -7.18
N ARG A 708 -14.29 -10.44 -6.28
CA ARG A 708 -14.41 -11.90 -6.43
C ARG A 708 -15.85 -12.32 -6.66
N ALA A 709 -16.72 -12.00 -5.71
CA ALA A 709 -18.14 -12.32 -5.81
C ALA A 709 -18.71 -11.85 -7.16
N PHE A 710 -18.36 -10.64 -7.61
CA PHE A 710 -18.92 -10.05 -8.82
C PHE A 710 -18.42 -10.77 -10.07
N ILE A 711 -17.12 -11.09 -10.12
CA ILE A 711 -16.53 -11.91 -11.17
C ILE A 711 -17.27 -13.26 -11.22
N PHE A 712 -17.45 -13.93 -10.09
CA PHE A 712 -18.13 -15.23 -10.02
C PHE A 712 -19.57 -15.17 -10.49
N ALA A 713 -20.25 -14.10 -10.12
CA ALA A 713 -21.64 -13.96 -10.44
C ALA A 713 -21.88 -13.47 -11.88
N ASN A 714 -20.93 -12.75 -12.48
CA ASN A 714 -21.03 -12.21 -13.84
C ASN A 714 -20.46 -13.15 -14.90
N GLU A 715 -19.46 -13.96 -14.55
CA GLU A 715 -18.94 -15.01 -15.41
C GLU A 715 -19.91 -16.19 -15.40
N GLY A 716 -20.87 -16.13 -16.33
CA GLY A 716 -21.80 -17.23 -16.56
C GLY A 716 -21.08 -18.55 -16.85
N VAL A 717 -21.86 -19.62 -16.98
CA VAL A 717 -21.41 -21.00 -17.21
C VAL A 717 -20.22 -21.09 -18.19
N LEU A 718 -19.15 -21.81 -17.83
CA LEU A 718 -17.99 -21.99 -18.71
C LEU A 718 -18.40 -22.54 -20.07
N ASN A 719 -17.82 -21.97 -21.12
CA ASN A 719 -17.93 -22.55 -22.44
C ASN A 719 -16.87 -23.63 -22.62
N ILE A 720 -17.29 -24.90 -22.72
CA ILE A 720 -16.39 -26.05 -22.86
C ILE A 720 -15.48 -25.95 -24.09
N ASN A 721 -15.89 -25.21 -25.11
CA ASN A 721 -15.16 -25.04 -26.36
C ASN A 721 -14.07 -23.97 -26.30
N ASN A 722 -14.14 -23.04 -25.35
CA ASN A 722 -13.23 -21.89 -25.28
C ASN A 722 -12.45 -21.80 -23.96
N CYS A 723 -12.87 -22.47 -22.89
CA CYS A 723 -12.20 -22.45 -21.59
C CYS A 723 -10.77 -23.01 -21.62
N SER A 724 -9.86 -22.55 -20.76
CA SER A 724 -8.47 -23.03 -20.71
C SER A 724 -8.35 -24.47 -20.17
N ARG A 725 -7.15 -25.07 -20.26
CA ARG A 725 -6.87 -26.35 -19.58
C ARG A 725 -7.08 -26.22 -18.07
N THR A 726 -6.63 -25.10 -17.51
CA THR A 726 -6.76 -24.77 -16.10
C THR A 726 -8.24 -24.68 -15.70
N ASP A 727 -9.07 -24.02 -16.50
CA ASP A 727 -10.52 -23.93 -16.25
C ASP A 727 -11.20 -25.31 -16.30
N LEU A 728 -10.75 -26.21 -17.17
CA LEU A 728 -11.30 -27.57 -17.24
C LEU A 728 -10.93 -28.41 -16.02
N ILE A 729 -9.68 -28.37 -15.56
CA ILE A 729 -9.22 -29.10 -14.36
C ILE A 729 -9.97 -28.64 -13.12
N ARG A 730 -10.50 -27.42 -13.16
CA ARG A 730 -11.32 -26.84 -12.11
C ARG A 730 -12.79 -27.35 -12.14
N MET A 731 -13.26 -27.99 -13.19
CA MET A 731 -14.66 -28.41 -13.18
C MET A 731 -14.87 -29.67 -12.32
N ARG A 732 -15.97 -29.70 -11.54
CA ARG A 732 -16.24 -30.81 -10.62
C ARG A 732 -16.23 -32.14 -11.39
N ASN A 733 -15.41 -33.08 -10.92
CA ASN A 733 -15.15 -34.40 -11.50
C ASN A 733 -14.34 -34.41 -12.82
N ILE A 734 -13.65 -33.32 -13.14
CA ILE A 734 -12.67 -33.22 -14.23
C ILE A 734 -11.29 -33.10 -13.59
N GLY A 735 -10.47 -34.15 -13.72
CA GLY A 735 -9.04 -34.09 -13.37
C GLY A 735 -8.19 -33.90 -14.62
N GLU A 736 -6.87 -33.80 -14.46
CA GLU A 736 -5.92 -33.57 -15.57
C GLU A 736 -6.17 -34.44 -16.80
N GLY A 737 -6.23 -35.77 -16.64
CA GLY A 737 -6.44 -36.67 -17.78
C GLY A 737 -7.81 -36.49 -18.48
N LYS A 738 -8.84 -36.08 -17.73
CA LYS A 738 -10.16 -35.78 -18.30
C LYS A 738 -10.15 -34.43 -19.02
N ALA A 739 -9.47 -33.42 -18.47
CA ALA A 739 -9.28 -32.14 -19.11
C ALA A 739 -8.52 -32.30 -20.44
N ASP A 740 -7.44 -33.10 -20.46
CA ASP A 740 -6.67 -33.40 -21.67
C ASP A 740 -7.52 -34.12 -22.72
N THR A 741 -8.42 -35.01 -22.30
CA THR A 741 -9.39 -35.68 -23.18
C THR A 741 -10.36 -34.68 -23.81
N ILE A 742 -10.92 -33.76 -23.02
CA ILE A 742 -11.82 -32.71 -23.51
C ILE A 742 -11.10 -31.79 -24.49
N LEU A 743 -9.87 -31.36 -24.17
CA LEU A 743 -9.03 -30.51 -25.02
C LEU A 743 -8.72 -31.17 -26.36
N LYS A 744 -8.36 -32.46 -26.33
CA LYS A 744 -8.06 -33.25 -27.51
C LYS A 744 -9.27 -33.43 -28.40
N GLU A 745 -10.45 -33.65 -27.83
CA GLU A 745 -11.66 -33.84 -28.62
C GLU A 745 -12.17 -32.52 -29.20
N ARG A 746 -12.21 -31.44 -28.41
CA ARG A 746 -12.71 -30.15 -28.89
C ARG A 746 -11.81 -29.52 -29.97
N SER A 747 -10.51 -29.81 -29.96
CA SER A 747 -9.58 -29.32 -30.99
C SER A 747 -9.85 -29.95 -32.36
N LYS A 748 -10.43 -31.16 -32.40
CA LYS A 748 -10.91 -31.77 -33.65
C LYS A 748 -12.17 -31.08 -34.16
N ARG A 749 -13.11 -30.81 -33.25
CA ARG A 749 -14.39 -30.13 -33.54
C ARG A 749 -14.99 -29.62 -32.23
N LYS A 750 -15.52 -28.41 -32.23
CA LYS A 750 -16.29 -27.89 -31.09
C LYS A 750 -17.45 -28.85 -30.74
N PHE A 751 -17.78 -28.92 -29.46
CA PHE A 751 -18.93 -29.66 -28.96
C PHE A 751 -20.20 -28.85 -29.16
N ASP A 752 -21.24 -29.48 -29.68
CA ASP A 752 -22.51 -28.79 -29.95
C ASP A 752 -23.52 -28.92 -28.80
N SER A 753 -23.37 -29.95 -27.96
CA SER A 753 -24.30 -30.27 -26.86
C SER A 753 -23.66 -31.16 -25.79
N VAL A 754 -24.36 -31.32 -24.67
CA VAL A 754 -24.02 -32.27 -23.59
C VAL A 754 -23.91 -33.69 -24.14
N GLU A 755 -24.83 -34.07 -25.02
CA GLU A 755 -24.89 -35.37 -25.66
C GLU A 755 -23.71 -35.59 -26.61
N ASP A 756 -23.35 -34.57 -27.40
CA ASP A 756 -22.19 -34.62 -28.31
C ASP A 756 -20.89 -34.80 -27.51
N ALA A 757 -20.67 -33.99 -26.47
CA ALA A 757 -19.48 -34.12 -25.63
C ALA A 757 -19.39 -35.50 -24.96
N ARG A 758 -20.48 -35.98 -24.38
CA ARG A 758 -20.53 -37.32 -23.77
C ARG A 758 -20.21 -38.42 -24.76
N SER A 759 -20.71 -38.33 -25.99
CA SER A 759 -20.49 -39.36 -27.01
C SER A 759 -19.02 -39.45 -27.47
N ARG A 760 -18.26 -38.36 -27.32
CA ARG A 760 -16.89 -38.21 -27.84
C ARG A 760 -15.82 -38.39 -26.77
N THR A 761 -16.17 -38.16 -25.51
CA THR A 761 -15.24 -38.32 -24.38
C THR A 761 -15.59 -39.55 -23.56
N THR A 762 -14.65 -40.48 -23.39
CA THR A 762 -14.83 -41.67 -22.55
C THR A 762 -14.51 -41.35 -21.08
N GLY A 763 -15.28 -41.92 -20.14
CA GLY A 763 -15.03 -41.81 -18.69
C GLY A 763 -15.50 -40.52 -18.02
N ILE A 764 -16.27 -39.67 -18.71
CA ILE A 764 -16.85 -38.43 -18.16
C ILE A 764 -18.38 -38.55 -18.12
N GLY A 765 -18.97 -38.30 -16.95
CA GLY A 765 -20.40 -38.47 -16.71
C GLY A 765 -21.25 -37.30 -17.24
N MET A 766 -22.53 -37.55 -17.51
CA MET A 766 -23.44 -36.54 -18.08
C MET A 766 -23.66 -35.35 -17.15
N ASN A 767 -23.67 -35.57 -15.84
CA ASN A 767 -23.79 -34.50 -14.84
C ASN A 767 -22.56 -33.58 -14.81
N THR A 768 -21.40 -34.05 -15.29
CA THR A 768 -20.22 -33.20 -15.48
C THR A 768 -20.40 -32.27 -16.68
N PHE A 769 -20.92 -32.78 -17.78
CA PHE A 769 -21.14 -31.99 -19.00
C PHE A 769 -22.25 -30.95 -18.88
N LYS A 770 -23.29 -31.21 -18.07
CA LYS A 770 -24.35 -30.24 -17.76
C LYS A 770 -23.85 -28.96 -17.07
N GLN A 771 -22.62 -28.97 -16.55
CA GLN A 771 -22.01 -27.80 -15.92
C GLN A 771 -21.44 -26.81 -16.95
N PHE A 772 -21.44 -27.13 -18.25
CA PHE A 772 -20.91 -26.26 -19.31
C PHE A 772 -22.01 -25.70 -20.22
N ARG A 773 -21.70 -24.57 -20.86
CA ARG A 773 -22.38 -24.14 -22.09
C ARG A 773 -21.56 -24.56 -23.31
N TYR A 774 -22.25 -24.67 -24.43
CA TYR A 774 -21.70 -25.21 -25.69
C TYR A 774 -21.62 -24.13 -26.79
N CYS A 775 -22.23 -22.96 -26.53
CA CYS A 775 -22.32 -21.82 -27.45
C CYS A 775 -21.67 -20.56 -26.85
#